data_AF-A0A3N0IWM0-F1
#
_entry.id   AF-A0A3N0IWM0-F1
#
_cell.length_a   1.000
_cell.length_b   1.000
_cell.length_c   1.000
_cell.angle_alpha   90.00
_cell.angle_beta   90.00
_cell.angle_gamma   90.00
#
_symmetry.space_group_name_H-M   'P 1'
#
loop_
_entity.id
_entity.type
_entity.pdbx_description
1 polymer ?
#
loop_
_entity_poly.entity_id
_entity_poly.type
_entity_poly.pdbx_seq_one_letter_code
_entity_poly.pdbx_strand_id
1 'polypeptide(L)'
;MSRRLKIKIAVLVAVAALSMTGMGVLLSSMQTELSLGDYTTEMQQEADALPELLASANENVEQNTVTFDEIYQSKAESVAFIANNNAGFAATQAKMVEYQDLLGVDNVMVVGRDGTLIAGAQDTLADFSSSRFNQLRTVFADGKPSQAVEVELPDENWLMRYYAARIDDDTMVVIEQNPEELRQLVQVTGSTESVLKNIAIGQHGFMFAVSAQDYLIAYHPNQNLVGADALDAGIDATALEDGAVSWMTLDGASLYANVSKIGDTYYIAAVPESDMAATRNITVGVILFIFFAVMTVVIMYGIFVMREDERHGFDPANFSQVGPLRYNKVIGRKAAVLSLVGFLGILGVSFYMQTLFALSSESVANNERVAEVVDTMERSTERMEALNDQYSERYLSKATVAGYILDQNPALENRDDLQKLADALQVQYLFAMDADGVLTATNSSYTNFKLSDDPEDQSFAFKKLLQGADSVVQEPLSDEISGELRQYIGVALHGADGEVDGLVQISVRATRLESLLQTVQIDSVLDGVKAGADGFAFAVNKADGTFAYFPDTRLEGKPVLEHGMVENQLKDGFCDYLTIDGTTYYASSAETDQYYLYLAGTEGDLMGERVPLTLATGAVALVCLVVIFLLLAFDSRRSVYVAGPVSDPEARMFDVKMPSGRTAKTESAASRWLSRSFRWSEKTAEQKTVTVVRWLVAVSVIAVFVAVVFQDRIFGSGSIFSYILGGEWERGVNVFAITACIMFICVALTVVTALQKLLDLLATVLGARGETVCRLLGSFIKYATIIGMVYYSLALVGVDTTTLLASAGILSIAISFGAKELVSDILSGLFIIFEGEFRVGDTIKVGDWRGTVVEIGVRTTKVEDGSRNIKVIRNSDISNVVNMTKEVSYASCDVGIEYGESLERVENILAKELPNIRKRLPKTIDGPFYKGVVELGDNSVTIRIVVQCNEGDRAQLERDLNREIKLLFDKYDIGIPFPQVVINEPTERRKATAAEKRSADKFNEQQKEASEDVFEEEEDKTR
;
A
#
# COMPACT_ATOMS: atom_id res chain seq x y z
N MET A 1 1.66 10.31 56.42
CA MET A 1 2.71 11.14 55.79
C MET A 1 2.99 12.31 56.69
N SER A 2 4.24 12.47 57.10
CA SER A 2 4.68 13.65 57.86
C SER A 2 4.61 14.94 57.02
N ARG A 3 4.56 16.11 57.70
CA ARG A 3 4.60 17.43 57.04
C ARG A 3 5.88 17.61 56.21
N ARG A 4 7.02 17.07 56.67
CA ARG A 4 8.30 17.12 55.93
C ARG A 4 8.28 16.27 54.67
N LEU A 5 7.72 15.05 54.73
CA LEU A 5 7.57 14.22 53.53
C LEU A 5 6.66 14.88 52.49
N LYS A 6 5.57 15.55 52.91
CA LYS A 6 4.72 16.35 52.00
C LYS A 6 5.50 17.48 51.32
N ILE A 7 6.33 18.21 52.07
CA ILE A 7 7.19 19.28 51.52
C ILE A 7 8.21 18.69 50.55
N LYS A 8 8.87 17.59 50.91
CA LYS A 8 9.86 16.91 50.05
C LYS A 8 9.25 16.41 48.74
N ILE A 9 8.03 15.86 48.79
CA ILE A 9 7.25 15.48 47.60
C ILE A 9 6.93 16.70 46.75
N ALA A 10 6.47 17.80 47.35
CA ALA A 10 6.17 19.04 46.61
C ALA A 10 7.41 19.60 45.89
N VAL A 11 8.58 19.57 46.54
CA VAL A 11 9.86 19.96 45.92
C VAL A 11 10.24 19.03 44.76
N LEU A 12 10.12 17.71 44.91
CA LEU A 12 10.41 16.75 43.84
C LEU A 12 9.49 16.96 42.62
N VAL A 13 8.20 17.21 42.84
CA VAL A 13 7.25 17.50 41.76
C VAL A 13 7.56 18.83 41.07
N ALA A 14 7.90 19.88 41.83
CA ALA A 14 8.27 21.17 41.26
C ALA A 14 9.55 21.09 40.42
N VAL A 15 10.56 20.36 40.90
CA VAL A 15 11.81 20.11 40.13
C VAL A 15 11.51 19.32 38.87
N ALA A 16 10.69 18.26 38.93
CA ALA A 16 10.31 17.50 37.75
C ALA A 16 9.56 18.37 36.71
N ALA A 17 8.66 19.25 37.14
CA ALA A 17 7.96 20.18 36.26
C ALA A 17 8.91 21.19 35.60
N LEU A 18 9.82 21.78 36.36
CA LEU A 18 10.86 22.68 35.83
C LEU A 18 11.79 21.96 34.83
N SER A 19 12.20 20.73 35.16
CA SER A 19 12.99 19.88 34.26
C SER A 19 12.25 19.58 32.96
N MET A 20 10.94 19.28 33.01
CA MET A 20 10.12 19.06 31.82
C MET A 20 10.07 20.30 30.92
N THR A 21 9.79 21.47 31.50
CA THR A 21 9.73 22.72 30.74
C THR A 21 11.09 23.08 30.14
N GLY A 22 12.17 22.99 30.93
CA GLY A 22 13.52 23.26 30.45
C GLY A 22 13.95 22.33 29.30
N MET A 23 13.66 21.04 29.43
CA MET A 23 13.91 20.07 28.36
C MET A 23 13.08 20.41 27.11
N GLY A 24 11.81 20.77 27.25
CA GLY A 24 10.93 21.07 26.11
C GLY A 24 11.39 22.29 25.32
N VAL A 25 11.75 23.38 26.02
CA VAL A 25 12.28 24.59 25.39
C VAL A 25 13.61 24.30 24.67
N LEU A 26 14.52 23.57 25.32
CA LEU A 26 15.82 23.24 24.75
C LEU A 26 15.69 22.36 23.50
N LEU A 27 14.86 21.31 23.56
CA LEU A 27 14.61 20.43 22.40
C LEU A 27 13.98 21.20 21.24
N SER A 28 12.97 22.02 21.54
CA SER A 28 12.30 22.82 20.52
C SER A 28 13.27 23.82 19.88
N SER A 29 14.10 24.50 20.67
CA SER A 29 15.08 25.47 20.17
C SER A 29 16.13 24.80 19.30
N MET A 30 16.75 23.72 19.79
CA MET A 30 17.81 23.02 19.06
C MET A 30 17.30 22.38 17.77
N GLN A 31 16.11 21.76 17.79
CA GLN A 31 15.52 21.23 16.56
C GLN A 31 15.21 22.33 15.55
N THR A 32 14.81 23.52 16.02
CA THR A 32 14.57 24.66 15.12
C THR A 32 15.87 25.15 14.50
N GLU A 33 16.92 25.31 15.28
CA GLU A 33 18.24 25.75 14.75
C GLU A 33 18.83 24.76 13.75
N LEU A 34 18.72 23.46 14.02
CA LEU A 34 19.18 22.41 13.10
C LEU A 34 18.41 22.45 11.79
N SER A 35 17.08 22.34 11.84
CA SER A 35 16.26 22.36 10.62
C SER A 35 16.46 23.65 9.81
N LEU A 36 16.57 24.81 10.46
CA LEU A 36 16.85 26.06 9.75
C LEU A 36 18.24 26.08 9.12
N GLY A 37 19.26 25.49 9.77
CA GLY A 37 20.61 25.39 9.22
C GLY A 37 20.66 24.57 7.93
N ASP A 38 19.93 23.45 7.90
CA ASP A 38 19.87 22.56 6.73
C ASP A 38 19.21 23.26 5.55
N TYR A 39 18.00 23.82 5.76
CA TYR A 39 17.32 24.60 4.73
C TYR A 39 18.14 25.82 4.28
N THR A 40 18.86 26.48 5.18
CA THR A 40 19.71 27.61 4.80
C THR A 40 20.81 27.17 3.83
N THR A 41 21.43 26.02 4.09
CA THR A 41 22.50 25.48 3.24
C THR A 41 21.96 25.09 1.87
N GLU A 42 20.83 24.39 1.84
CA GLU A 42 20.14 23.98 0.61
C GLU A 42 19.71 25.20 -0.23
N MET A 43 19.02 26.16 0.38
CA MET A 43 18.60 27.39 -0.31
C MET A 43 19.77 28.17 -0.88
N GLN A 44 20.90 28.21 -0.16
CA GLN A 44 22.10 28.91 -0.60
C GLN A 44 22.79 28.21 -1.77
N GLN A 45 22.80 26.88 -1.81
CA GLN A 45 23.31 26.11 -2.95
C GLN A 45 22.50 26.36 -4.23
N GLU A 46 21.17 26.35 -4.12
CA GLU A 46 20.28 26.67 -5.24
C GLU A 46 20.45 28.13 -5.70
N ALA A 47 20.57 29.06 -4.75
CA ALA A 47 20.82 30.47 -5.05
C ALA A 47 22.18 30.71 -5.73
N ASP A 48 23.23 29.96 -5.37
CA ASP A 48 24.56 30.06 -5.97
C ASP A 48 24.61 29.50 -7.40
N ALA A 49 23.79 28.48 -7.71
CA ALA A 49 23.67 27.89 -9.05
C ALA A 49 22.80 28.73 -10.01
N LEU A 50 21.86 29.51 -9.45
CA LEU A 50 20.85 30.25 -10.20
C LEU A 50 21.39 31.20 -11.30
N PRO A 51 22.49 31.97 -11.12
CA PRO A 51 23.00 32.86 -12.16
C PRO A 51 23.40 32.12 -13.45
N GLU A 52 23.98 30.93 -13.33
CA GLU A 52 24.40 30.11 -14.46
C GLU A 52 23.19 29.50 -15.18
N LEU A 53 22.20 29.02 -14.42
CA LEU A 53 20.93 28.52 -14.95
C LEU A 53 20.17 29.61 -15.74
N LEU A 54 20.08 30.82 -15.19
CA LEU A 54 19.43 31.95 -15.86
C LEU A 54 20.21 32.43 -17.10
N ALA A 55 21.54 32.37 -17.08
CA ALA A 55 22.36 32.71 -18.25
C ALA A 55 22.16 31.69 -19.38
N SER A 56 22.17 30.41 -19.07
CA SER A 56 21.91 29.32 -20.04
C SER A 56 20.51 29.41 -20.65
N ALA A 57 19.50 29.68 -19.82
CA ALA A 57 18.13 29.93 -20.28
C ALA A 57 18.03 31.09 -21.29
N ASN A 58 18.71 32.21 -21.02
CA ASN A 58 18.73 33.36 -21.94
C ASN A 58 19.46 33.03 -23.26
N GLU A 59 20.58 32.32 -23.21
CA GLU A 59 21.32 31.88 -24.39
C GLU A 59 20.44 30.97 -25.28
N ASN A 60 19.69 30.04 -24.67
CA ASN A 60 18.74 29.19 -25.39
C ASN A 60 17.63 30.00 -26.09
N VAL A 61 17.11 31.05 -25.45
CA VAL A 61 16.09 31.94 -26.03
C VAL A 61 16.63 32.73 -27.22
N GLU A 62 17.82 33.32 -27.08
CA GLU A 62 18.49 34.04 -28.16
C GLU A 62 18.73 33.11 -29.34
N GLN A 63 19.26 31.92 -29.08
CA GLN A 63 19.54 30.92 -30.10
C GLN A 63 18.25 30.46 -30.80
N ASN A 64 17.18 30.14 -30.07
CA ASN A 64 15.88 29.75 -30.63
C ASN A 64 15.30 30.83 -31.55
N THR A 65 15.39 32.10 -31.13
CA THR A 65 14.94 33.25 -31.92
C THR A 65 15.74 33.40 -33.22
N VAL A 66 17.07 33.34 -33.14
CA VAL A 66 17.95 33.39 -34.33
C VAL A 66 17.59 32.27 -35.31
N THR A 67 17.35 31.07 -34.80
CA THR A 67 16.95 29.91 -35.61
C THR A 67 15.66 30.14 -36.36
N PHE A 68 14.65 30.64 -35.64
CA PHE A 68 13.34 30.91 -36.20
C PHE A 68 13.46 31.98 -37.29
N ASP A 69 14.22 33.05 -37.03
CA ASP A 69 14.43 34.10 -38.01
C ASP A 69 15.16 33.59 -39.27
N GLU A 70 16.21 32.77 -39.12
CA GLU A 70 16.93 32.16 -40.24
C GLU A 70 16.01 31.31 -41.15
N ILE A 71 15.03 30.60 -40.58
CA ILE A 71 14.03 29.82 -41.34
C ILE A 71 13.32 30.71 -42.34
N TYR A 72 12.66 31.74 -41.82
CA TYR A 72 11.75 32.55 -42.63
C TYR A 72 12.50 33.53 -43.53
N GLN A 73 13.72 33.93 -43.15
CA GLN A 73 14.66 34.58 -44.06
C GLN A 73 14.98 33.70 -45.27
N SER A 74 15.32 32.42 -45.06
CA SER A 74 15.60 31.48 -46.15
C SER A 74 14.35 31.23 -47.04
N LYS A 75 13.14 31.21 -46.45
CA LYS A 75 11.89 31.14 -47.23
C LYS A 75 11.70 32.38 -48.11
N ALA A 76 11.99 33.58 -47.60
CA ALA A 76 11.98 34.81 -48.40
C ALA A 76 13.04 34.75 -49.53
N GLU A 77 14.26 34.32 -49.21
CA GLU A 77 15.34 34.15 -50.20
C GLU A 77 14.97 33.15 -51.30
N SER A 78 14.24 32.09 -50.97
CA SER A 78 13.79 31.08 -51.92
C SER A 78 12.89 31.68 -53.00
N VAL A 79 11.93 32.53 -52.62
CA VAL A 79 11.06 33.22 -53.60
C VAL A 79 11.84 34.23 -54.42
N ALA A 80 12.76 34.97 -53.79
CA ALA A 80 13.65 35.87 -54.49
C ALA A 80 14.55 35.12 -55.48
N PHE A 81 15.02 33.92 -55.13
CA PHE A 81 15.79 33.04 -56.01
C PHE A 81 14.96 32.56 -57.19
N ILE A 82 13.71 32.14 -56.95
CA ILE A 82 12.73 31.78 -57.98
C ILE A 82 12.56 32.92 -58.99
N ALA A 83 12.43 34.16 -58.49
CA ALA A 83 12.30 35.35 -59.31
C ALA A 83 13.56 35.66 -60.13
N ASN A 84 14.74 35.54 -59.51
CA ASN A 84 16.03 35.91 -60.13
C ASN A 84 16.57 34.89 -61.13
N ASN A 85 16.07 33.65 -61.12
CA ASN A 85 16.59 32.55 -61.94
C ASN A 85 15.55 32.00 -62.95
N ASN A 86 14.51 32.77 -63.26
CA ASN A 86 13.46 32.38 -64.21
C ASN A 86 12.77 31.03 -63.88
N ALA A 87 12.65 30.67 -62.60
CA ALA A 87 12.02 29.42 -62.17
C ALA A 87 10.50 29.57 -62.00
N GLY A 88 9.83 30.13 -63.01
CA GLY A 88 8.36 30.23 -63.03
C GLY A 88 7.74 31.37 -62.20
N PHE A 89 8.50 32.43 -61.89
CA PHE A 89 8.03 33.57 -61.10
C PHE A 89 7.01 34.47 -61.83
N ALA A 90 5.94 34.85 -61.12
CA ALA A 90 5.09 35.97 -61.49
C ALA A 90 4.49 36.65 -60.25
N ALA A 91 4.50 37.99 -60.21
CA ALA A 91 3.87 38.78 -59.15
C ALA A 91 2.34 38.83 -59.32
N THR A 92 1.67 37.69 -59.14
CA THR A 92 0.21 37.54 -59.21
C THR A 92 -0.30 36.83 -57.98
N GLN A 93 -1.54 37.09 -57.57
CA GLN A 93 -2.15 36.44 -56.42
C GLN A 93 -2.10 34.90 -56.52
N ALA A 94 -2.38 34.33 -57.69
CA ALA A 94 -2.34 32.87 -57.89
C ALA A 94 -0.95 32.27 -57.61
N LYS A 95 0.12 32.95 -58.06
CA LYS A 95 1.50 32.53 -57.76
C LYS A 95 1.88 32.76 -56.31
N MET A 96 1.38 33.81 -55.66
CA MET A 96 1.65 34.02 -54.23
C MET A 96 0.98 32.94 -53.37
N VAL A 97 -0.22 32.49 -53.72
CA VAL A 97 -0.87 31.33 -53.07
C VAL A 97 -0.07 30.05 -53.31
N GLU A 98 0.42 29.81 -54.53
CA GLU A 98 1.28 28.66 -54.81
C GLU A 98 2.57 28.68 -53.98
N TYR A 99 3.20 29.85 -53.79
CA TYR A 99 4.37 29.99 -52.93
C TYR A 99 4.04 29.91 -51.44
N GLN A 100 2.86 30.37 -51.02
CA GLN A 100 2.35 30.21 -49.66
C GLN A 100 2.25 28.73 -49.30
N ASP A 101 1.62 27.93 -50.18
CA ASP A 101 1.48 26.49 -50.00
C ASP A 101 2.84 25.78 -50.04
N LEU A 102 3.72 26.14 -50.98
CA LEU A 102 5.06 25.55 -51.12
C LEU A 102 5.95 25.79 -49.89
N LEU A 103 5.89 27.00 -49.33
CA LEU A 103 6.75 27.40 -48.22
C LEU A 103 6.15 27.11 -46.85
N GLY A 104 4.84 26.82 -46.77
CA GLY A 104 4.13 26.68 -45.50
C GLY A 104 4.29 27.91 -44.63
N VAL A 105 3.79 29.06 -45.11
CA VAL A 105 3.81 30.34 -44.39
C VAL A 105 2.44 30.98 -44.40
N ASP A 106 2.18 31.93 -43.50
CA ASP A 106 0.87 32.57 -43.44
C ASP A 106 0.59 33.47 -44.65
N ASN A 107 1.57 34.21 -45.16
CA ASN A 107 1.40 34.99 -46.39
C ASN A 107 2.72 35.20 -47.14
N VAL A 108 2.65 35.25 -48.47
CA VAL A 108 3.75 35.65 -49.35
C VAL A 108 3.30 36.88 -50.14
N MET A 109 4.12 37.92 -50.12
CA MET A 109 3.80 39.20 -50.74
C MET A 109 4.96 39.73 -51.57
N VAL A 110 4.65 40.45 -52.64
CA VAL A 110 5.61 41.26 -53.39
C VAL A 110 5.34 42.72 -53.09
N VAL A 111 6.35 43.41 -52.59
CA VAL A 111 6.26 44.80 -52.11
C VAL A 111 7.27 45.66 -52.87
N GLY A 112 6.83 46.81 -53.35
CA GLY A 112 7.69 47.82 -53.96
C GLY A 112 8.58 48.52 -52.93
N ARG A 113 9.68 49.12 -53.40
CA ARG A 113 10.65 49.84 -52.56
C ARG A 113 10.04 51.01 -51.78
N ASP A 114 8.94 51.58 -52.27
CA ASP A 114 8.17 52.64 -51.61
C ASP A 114 7.19 52.11 -50.54
N GLY A 115 6.98 50.79 -50.47
CA GLY A 115 6.05 50.13 -49.57
C GLY A 115 4.71 49.74 -50.23
N THR A 116 4.55 49.95 -51.54
CA THR A 116 3.32 49.58 -52.26
C THR A 116 3.20 48.05 -52.39
N LEU A 117 2.09 47.47 -51.96
CA LEU A 117 1.80 46.04 -52.16
C LEU A 117 1.44 45.76 -53.63
N ILE A 118 2.24 44.93 -54.30
CA ILE A 118 2.09 44.59 -55.73
C ILE A 118 1.23 43.33 -55.89
N ALA A 119 1.51 42.30 -55.10
CA ALA A 119 0.75 41.05 -55.04
C ALA A 119 0.87 40.45 -53.64
N GLY A 120 -0.15 39.71 -53.20
CA GLY A 120 -0.15 38.96 -51.96
C GLY A 120 -0.97 37.69 -52.11
N ALA A 121 -0.68 36.66 -51.32
CA ALA A 121 -1.48 35.44 -51.30
C ALA A 121 -2.85 35.71 -50.64
N GLN A 122 -2.82 36.49 -49.57
CA GLN A 122 -3.99 36.95 -48.81
C GLN A 122 -3.84 38.42 -48.36
N ASP A 123 -4.93 38.99 -47.83
CA ASP A 123 -4.94 40.36 -47.29
C ASP A 123 -4.11 40.45 -45.99
N THR A 124 -3.45 41.60 -45.77
CA THR A 124 -2.65 41.89 -44.58
C THR A 124 -3.05 43.22 -43.94
N LEU A 125 -2.93 43.34 -42.62
CA LEU A 125 -3.06 44.61 -41.88
C LEU A 125 -1.76 45.43 -41.88
N ALA A 126 -0.66 44.92 -42.44
CA ALA A 126 0.61 45.63 -42.50
C ALA A 126 0.59 46.77 -43.53
N ASP A 127 0.93 47.98 -43.06
CA ASP A 127 1.26 49.10 -43.93
C ASP A 127 2.77 49.20 -44.12
N PHE A 128 3.29 48.58 -45.18
CA PHE A 128 4.72 48.59 -45.51
C PHE A 128 5.27 49.97 -45.92
N SER A 129 4.41 50.98 -46.11
CA SER A 129 4.83 52.38 -46.30
C SER A 129 5.24 53.05 -44.99
N SER A 130 4.81 52.49 -43.85
CA SER A 130 5.13 53.00 -42.52
C SER A 130 6.60 52.83 -42.16
N SER A 131 7.13 53.80 -41.40
CA SER A 131 8.51 53.79 -40.89
C SER A 131 8.86 52.56 -40.06
N ARG A 132 7.87 51.88 -39.45
CA ARG A 132 8.07 50.65 -38.68
C ARG A 132 8.64 49.50 -39.51
N PHE A 133 8.37 49.46 -40.82
CA PHE A 133 8.85 48.43 -41.73
C PHE A 133 10.12 48.82 -42.49
N ASN A 134 10.76 49.95 -42.15
CA ASN A 134 12.01 50.37 -42.79
C ASN A 134 13.11 49.30 -42.70
N GLN A 135 13.10 48.49 -41.64
CA GLN A 135 14.03 47.38 -41.48
C GLN A 135 13.91 46.34 -42.60
N LEU A 136 12.71 46.11 -43.17
CA LEU A 136 12.55 45.23 -44.32
C LEU A 136 13.28 45.75 -45.57
N ARG A 137 13.41 47.08 -45.71
CA ARG A 137 14.00 47.72 -46.88
C ARG A 137 15.54 47.70 -46.88
N THR A 138 16.18 47.19 -45.83
CA THR A 138 17.64 47.00 -45.82
C THR A 138 18.10 46.07 -46.93
N VAL A 139 17.22 45.17 -47.39
CA VAL A 139 17.46 44.24 -48.51
C VAL A 139 17.91 44.94 -49.79
N PHE A 140 17.49 46.18 -50.02
CA PHE A 140 17.88 46.96 -51.20
C PHE A 140 19.29 47.56 -51.08
N ALA A 141 19.84 47.64 -49.86
CA ALA A 141 21.14 48.26 -49.60
C ALA A 141 22.29 47.24 -49.71
N ASP A 142 22.16 46.08 -49.07
CA ASP A 142 23.21 45.06 -49.01
C ASP A 142 22.87 43.78 -49.78
N GLY A 143 21.63 43.63 -50.27
CA GLY A 143 21.18 42.45 -50.99
C GLY A 143 20.95 41.22 -50.11
N LYS A 144 21.06 41.37 -48.78
CA LYS A 144 20.84 40.29 -47.81
C LYS A 144 19.38 40.30 -47.32
N PRO A 145 18.90 39.19 -46.74
CA PRO A 145 17.59 39.17 -46.08
C PRO A 145 17.49 40.22 -45.00
N SER A 146 16.30 40.76 -44.79
CA SER A 146 16.06 41.69 -43.71
C SER A 146 16.15 40.97 -42.36
N GLN A 147 16.50 41.71 -41.32
CA GLN A 147 16.14 41.28 -39.97
C GLN A 147 14.62 41.23 -39.83
N ALA A 148 14.15 40.41 -38.89
CA ALA A 148 12.74 40.27 -38.62
C ALA A 148 12.12 41.58 -38.12
N VAL A 149 10.88 41.84 -38.51
CA VAL A 149 10.06 42.91 -37.93
C VAL A 149 8.84 42.25 -37.31
N GLU A 150 8.67 42.34 -35.99
CA GLU A 150 7.48 41.86 -35.31
C GLU A 150 6.49 43.00 -35.05
N VAL A 151 5.21 42.69 -35.19
CA VAL A 151 4.09 43.60 -35.04
C VAL A 151 3.04 42.94 -34.20
N GLU A 152 2.69 43.58 -33.09
CA GLU A 152 1.58 43.18 -32.24
C GLU A 152 0.56 44.31 -32.15
N LEU A 153 -0.70 43.97 -32.40
CA LEU A 153 -1.88 44.82 -32.21
C LEU A 153 -2.85 44.06 -31.30
N PRO A 154 -2.73 44.23 -29.96
CA PRO A 154 -3.49 43.45 -28.98
C PRO A 154 -5.01 43.57 -29.15
N ASP A 155 -5.49 44.78 -29.50
CA ASP A 155 -6.92 45.06 -29.67
C ASP A 155 -7.54 44.38 -30.90
N GLU A 156 -6.70 43.97 -31.87
CA GLU A 156 -7.11 43.32 -33.12
C GLU A 156 -6.74 41.82 -33.14
N ASN A 157 -6.20 41.28 -32.04
CA ASN A 157 -5.65 39.93 -31.94
C ASN A 157 -4.70 39.58 -33.10
N TRP A 158 -3.85 40.54 -33.48
CA TRP A 158 -2.96 40.43 -34.64
C TRP A 158 -1.51 40.45 -34.18
N LEU A 159 -0.83 39.33 -34.39
CA LEU A 159 0.58 39.16 -34.09
C LEU A 159 1.28 38.55 -35.31
N MET A 160 2.13 39.33 -35.95
CA MET A 160 2.83 38.91 -37.17
C MET A 160 4.29 39.33 -37.15
N ARG A 161 5.14 38.47 -37.68
CA ARG A 161 6.58 38.67 -37.86
C ARG A 161 6.92 38.60 -39.36
N TYR A 162 7.66 39.59 -39.83
CA TYR A 162 7.90 39.83 -41.25
C TYR A 162 9.37 39.69 -41.63
N TYR A 163 9.61 39.10 -42.80
CA TYR A 163 10.94 38.87 -43.37
C TYR A 163 10.94 39.25 -44.83
N ALA A 164 11.99 39.92 -45.31
CA ALA A 164 12.07 40.36 -46.69
C ALA A 164 13.35 39.87 -47.37
N ALA A 165 13.26 39.61 -48.67
CA ALA A 165 14.39 39.36 -49.54
C ALA A 165 14.24 40.13 -50.86
N ARG A 166 15.36 40.61 -51.41
CA ARG A 166 15.35 41.44 -52.61
C ARG A 166 15.08 40.60 -53.85
N ILE A 167 14.06 40.97 -54.62
CA ILE A 167 13.84 40.43 -55.97
C ILE A 167 14.74 41.21 -56.93
N ASP A 168 14.50 42.51 -57.09
CA ASP A 168 15.28 43.42 -57.95
C ASP A 168 15.53 44.78 -57.26
N ASP A 169 15.97 45.79 -58.01
CA ASP A 169 16.31 47.11 -57.44
C ASP A 169 15.11 47.88 -56.87
N ASP A 170 13.88 47.49 -57.26
CA ASP A 170 12.63 48.20 -56.97
C ASP A 170 11.59 47.34 -56.23
N THR A 171 11.77 46.02 -56.17
CA THR A 171 10.83 45.08 -55.53
C THR A 171 11.50 44.07 -54.60
N MET A 172 10.78 43.70 -53.55
CA MET A 172 11.16 42.66 -52.58
C MET A 172 10.00 41.70 -52.36
N VAL A 173 10.33 40.45 -52.02
CA VAL A 173 9.36 39.54 -51.43
C VAL A 173 9.31 39.79 -49.93
N VAL A 174 8.12 39.71 -49.34
CA VAL A 174 7.88 39.77 -47.90
C VAL A 174 7.11 38.52 -47.49
N ILE A 175 7.67 37.78 -46.54
CA ILE A 175 7.00 36.69 -45.83
C ILE A 175 6.39 37.27 -44.56
N GLU A 176 5.12 36.94 -44.31
CA GLU A 176 4.40 37.23 -43.07
C GLU A 176 4.11 35.89 -42.38
N GLN A 177 4.44 35.81 -41.10
CA GLN A 177 4.27 34.61 -40.29
C GLN A 177 3.83 34.96 -38.88
N ASN A 178 2.89 34.21 -38.32
CA ASN A 178 2.54 34.23 -36.91
C ASN A 178 3.67 33.62 -36.05
N PRO A 179 4.31 34.40 -35.16
CA PRO A 179 5.42 33.95 -34.32
C PRO A 179 4.95 33.26 -33.02
N GLU A 180 3.69 32.83 -32.90
CA GLU A 180 3.17 32.20 -31.68
C GLU A 180 3.99 30.97 -31.25
N GLU A 181 4.42 30.13 -32.21
CA GLU A 181 5.30 28.98 -31.94
C GLU A 181 6.63 29.42 -31.29
N LEU A 182 7.23 30.50 -31.81
CA LEU A 182 8.44 31.08 -31.22
C LEU A 182 8.18 31.59 -29.80
N ARG A 183 7.05 32.26 -29.56
CA ARG A 183 6.70 32.75 -28.21
C ARG A 183 6.52 31.61 -27.22
N GLN A 184 5.85 30.53 -27.61
CA GLN A 184 5.69 29.34 -26.78
C GLN A 184 7.03 28.68 -26.51
N LEU A 185 7.88 28.52 -27.54
CA LEU A 185 9.20 27.94 -27.41
C LEU A 185 10.08 28.75 -26.44
N VAL A 186 10.08 30.08 -26.56
CA VAL A 186 10.80 31.00 -25.68
C VAL A 186 10.29 30.92 -24.25
N GLN A 187 8.96 30.88 -24.06
CA GLN A 187 8.35 30.72 -22.74
C GLN A 187 8.79 29.42 -22.06
N VAL A 188 8.94 28.33 -22.81
CA VAL A 188 9.30 27.00 -22.27
C VAL A 188 10.81 26.80 -22.11
N THR A 189 11.65 27.50 -22.89
CA THR A 189 13.12 27.31 -22.89
C THR A 189 13.91 28.30 -22.06
N GLY A 190 13.41 29.51 -21.85
CA GLY A 190 14.17 30.48 -21.09
C GLY A 190 13.37 31.62 -20.50
N SER A 191 12.11 31.36 -20.16
CA SER A 191 11.48 32.19 -19.15
C SER A 191 12.12 31.93 -17.79
N THR A 192 12.24 32.98 -16.98
CA THR A 192 12.58 32.87 -15.56
C THR A 192 11.67 31.85 -14.86
N GLU A 193 10.40 31.79 -15.25
CA GLU A 193 9.43 30.82 -14.76
C GLU A 193 9.87 29.36 -15.01
N SER A 194 10.37 29.03 -16.21
CA SER A 194 10.83 27.67 -16.52
C SER A 194 12.02 27.23 -15.69
N VAL A 195 12.93 28.15 -15.35
CA VAL A 195 14.08 27.86 -14.49
C VAL A 195 13.62 27.67 -13.04
N LEU A 196 12.84 28.61 -12.52
CA LEU A 196 12.44 28.62 -11.11
C LEU A 196 11.45 27.50 -10.75
N LYS A 197 10.61 27.05 -11.69
CA LYS A 197 9.66 25.97 -11.45
C LYS A 197 10.34 24.64 -11.09
N ASN A 198 11.56 24.43 -11.57
CA ASN A 198 12.31 23.19 -11.36
C ASN A 198 13.23 23.26 -10.12
N ILE A 199 13.19 24.36 -9.35
CA ILE A 199 13.97 24.51 -8.12
C ILE A 199 13.07 24.19 -6.94
N ALA A 200 13.25 23.00 -6.38
CA ALA A 200 12.56 22.52 -5.19
C ALA A 200 13.47 22.61 -3.96
N ILE A 201 12.93 23.09 -2.84
CA ILE A 201 13.67 23.26 -1.58
C ILE A 201 12.89 22.55 -0.48
N GLY A 202 13.45 21.49 0.10
CA GLY A 202 12.68 20.64 1.02
C GLY A 202 11.44 20.01 0.37
N GLN A 203 10.35 19.87 1.12
CA GLN A 203 9.13 19.18 0.68
C GLN A 203 8.13 20.11 -0.04
N HIS A 204 7.84 21.28 0.53
CA HIS A 204 6.95 22.27 -0.09
C HIS A 204 7.60 23.66 -0.19
N GLY A 205 8.92 23.73 -0.12
CA GLY A 205 9.64 24.97 -0.41
C GLY A 205 9.81 25.16 -1.91
N PHE A 206 9.93 26.42 -2.29
CA PHE A 206 9.90 26.87 -3.68
C PHE A 206 10.75 28.12 -3.84
N MET A 207 11.11 28.42 -5.08
CA MET A 207 11.70 29.70 -5.43
C MET A 207 10.68 30.61 -6.13
N PHE A 208 10.69 31.90 -5.80
CA PHE A 208 9.85 32.90 -6.44
C PHE A 208 10.65 34.18 -6.73
N ALA A 209 10.18 34.99 -7.67
CA ALA A 209 10.89 36.18 -8.12
C ALA A 209 10.09 37.45 -7.86
N VAL A 210 10.76 38.47 -7.34
CA VAL A 210 10.19 39.80 -7.05
C VAL A 210 11.05 40.86 -7.73
N SER A 211 10.43 41.75 -8.49
CA SER A 211 11.12 42.87 -9.13
C SER A 211 11.74 43.80 -8.07
N ALA A 212 13.00 44.18 -8.26
CA ALA A 212 13.69 45.13 -7.38
C ALA A 212 13.31 46.59 -7.66
N GLN A 213 12.57 46.86 -8.73
CA GLN A 213 12.18 48.23 -9.12
C GLN A 213 10.83 48.64 -8.53
N ASP A 214 9.83 47.76 -8.64
CA ASP A 214 8.43 48.02 -8.27
C ASP A 214 7.87 47.01 -7.26
N TYR A 215 8.68 46.07 -6.77
CA TYR A 215 8.29 45.03 -5.81
C TYR A 215 7.13 44.14 -6.26
N LEU A 216 6.83 44.13 -7.56
CA LEU A 216 5.83 43.20 -8.10
C LEU A 216 6.41 41.79 -8.15
N ILE A 217 5.59 40.81 -7.78
CA ILE A 217 5.94 39.39 -7.89
C ILE A 217 5.95 39.02 -9.37
N ALA A 218 7.14 38.78 -9.92
CA ALA A 218 7.35 38.44 -11.32
C ALA A 218 7.06 36.96 -11.60
N TYR A 219 7.30 36.08 -10.63
CA TYR A 219 6.98 34.65 -10.71
C TYR A 219 6.68 34.10 -9.33
N HIS A 220 5.68 33.22 -9.23
CA HIS A 220 5.36 32.47 -8.03
C HIS A 220 4.58 31.19 -8.41
N PRO A 221 4.78 30.02 -7.75
CA PRO A 221 4.06 28.79 -8.08
C PRO A 221 2.52 28.92 -8.01
N ASN A 222 2.03 29.69 -7.03
CA ASN A 222 0.64 30.15 -7.01
C ASN A 222 0.47 31.35 -7.96
N GLN A 223 -0.11 31.08 -9.13
CA GLN A 223 -0.37 32.07 -10.19
C GLN A 223 -1.23 33.27 -9.74
N ASN A 224 -2.01 33.15 -8.65
CA ASN A 224 -2.80 34.27 -8.14
C ASN A 224 -1.96 35.38 -7.49
N LEU A 225 -0.70 35.09 -7.13
CA LEU A 225 0.21 36.06 -6.52
C LEU A 225 1.08 36.77 -7.56
N VAL A 226 1.14 36.27 -8.80
CA VAL A 226 1.92 36.90 -9.87
C VAL A 226 1.29 38.26 -10.23
N GLY A 227 2.11 39.31 -10.25
CA GLY A 227 1.70 40.69 -10.45
C GLY A 227 1.15 41.40 -9.22
N ALA A 228 1.09 40.74 -8.05
CA ALA A 228 0.78 41.40 -6.79
C ALA A 228 2.01 42.14 -6.24
N ASP A 229 1.77 43.21 -5.47
CA ASP A 229 2.83 43.92 -4.74
C ASP A 229 3.27 43.07 -3.53
N ALA A 230 4.55 42.70 -3.51
CA ALA A 230 5.14 41.84 -2.48
C ALA A 230 5.08 42.48 -1.08
N LEU A 231 5.18 43.81 -0.99
CA LEU A 231 5.13 44.54 0.28
C LEU A 231 3.71 44.56 0.84
N ASP A 232 2.71 44.79 -0.03
CA ASP A 232 1.29 44.71 0.34
C ASP A 232 0.88 43.27 0.71
N ALA A 233 1.50 42.28 0.08
CA ALA A 233 1.32 40.87 0.39
C ALA A 233 2.00 40.43 1.71
N GLY A 234 2.79 41.31 2.34
CA GLY A 234 3.31 41.14 3.70
C GLY A 234 4.83 41.07 3.83
N ILE A 235 5.59 41.12 2.73
CA ILE A 235 7.05 41.06 2.77
C ILE A 235 7.60 42.41 3.27
N ASP A 236 8.47 42.36 4.29
CA ASP A 236 9.18 43.57 4.73
C ASP A 236 10.30 43.89 3.74
N ALA A 237 10.37 45.13 3.26
CA ALA A 237 11.43 45.58 2.36
C ALA A 237 12.85 45.38 2.96
N THR A 238 12.99 45.40 4.29
CA THR A 238 14.27 45.12 4.97
C THR A 238 14.68 43.65 4.94
N ALA A 239 13.74 42.74 4.66
CA ALA A 239 14.03 41.32 4.48
C ALA A 239 14.54 40.99 3.06
N LEU A 240 14.46 41.95 2.12
CA LEU A 240 14.91 41.81 0.73
C LEU A 240 16.36 42.29 0.51
N GLU A 241 17.22 42.16 1.51
CA GLU A 241 18.66 42.40 1.34
C GLU A 241 19.31 41.19 0.65
N ASP A 242 20.29 41.46 -0.23
CA ASP A 242 21.01 40.40 -0.94
C ASP A 242 21.80 39.52 0.05
N GLY A 243 21.65 38.20 -0.07
CA GLY A 243 22.19 37.21 0.85
C GLY A 243 21.47 37.13 2.21
N ALA A 244 20.36 37.85 2.40
CA ALA A 244 19.61 37.79 3.64
C ALA A 244 18.92 36.45 3.81
N VAL A 245 19.05 35.88 5.02
CA VAL A 245 18.31 34.68 5.43
C VAL A 245 17.46 35.04 6.62
N SER A 246 16.14 35.04 6.44
CA SER A 246 15.23 35.48 7.50
C SER A 246 13.81 34.93 7.33
N TRP A 247 13.03 35.07 8.40
CA TRP A 247 11.59 34.84 8.34
C TRP A 247 10.91 36.02 7.66
N MET A 248 10.03 35.74 6.71
CA MET A 248 9.17 36.70 6.03
C MET A 248 7.72 36.20 5.98
N THR A 249 6.78 37.09 5.69
CA THR A 249 5.36 36.74 5.56
C THR A 249 4.89 37.05 4.15
N LEU A 250 4.21 36.11 3.52
CA LEU A 250 3.61 36.29 2.20
C LEU A 250 2.19 35.72 2.21
N ASP A 251 1.20 36.55 1.90
CA ASP A 251 -0.23 36.20 1.92
C ASP A 251 -0.70 35.55 3.24
N GLY A 252 -0.14 36.02 4.36
CA GLY A 252 -0.44 35.50 5.70
C GLY A 252 0.26 34.18 6.07
N ALA A 253 1.05 33.59 5.17
CA ALA A 253 1.91 32.44 5.46
C ALA A 253 3.30 32.91 5.92
N SER A 254 3.82 32.27 6.97
CA SER A 254 5.18 32.50 7.50
C SER A 254 6.17 31.61 6.74
N LEU A 255 7.16 32.22 6.10
CA LEU A 255 8.15 31.59 5.25
C LEU A 255 9.54 31.85 5.80
N TYR A 256 10.40 30.84 5.86
CA TYR A 256 11.83 31.03 6.08
C TYR A 256 12.52 31.06 4.74
N ALA A 257 13.23 32.14 4.43
CA ALA A 257 13.68 32.39 3.09
C ALA A 257 15.09 32.96 3.00
N ASN A 258 15.77 32.60 1.91
CA ASN A 258 17.04 33.16 1.46
C ASN A 258 16.78 34.05 0.24
N VAL A 259 17.36 35.25 0.23
CA VAL A 259 17.23 36.22 -0.86
C VAL A 259 18.55 36.33 -1.61
N SER A 260 18.48 36.19 -2.93
CA SER A 260 19.58 36.42 -3.86
C SER A 260 19.17 37.47 -4.88
N LYS A 261 19.93 38.55 -5.00
CA LYS A 261 19.66 39.63 -5.95
C LYS A 261 20.49 39.43 -7.21
N ILE A 262 19.83 39.13 -8.33
CA ILE A 262 20.47 39.00 -9.64
C ILE A 262 19.90 40.08 -10.56
N GLY A 263 20.74 41.02 -10.98
CA GLY A 263 20.31 42.18 -11.75
C GLY A 263 19.30 43.04 -10.99
N ASP A 264 18.14 43.26 -11.61
CA ASP A 264 17.02 44.03 -11.06
C ASP A 264 15.90 43.15 -10.48
N THR A 265 16.20 41.91 -10.10
CA THR A 265 15.21 40.97 -9.54
C THR A 265 15.76 40.32 -8.27
N TYR A 266 14.92 40.24 -7.24
CA TYR A 266 15.12 39.43 -6.05
C TYR A 266 14.57 38.03 -6.27
N TYR A 267 15.44 37.04 -6.18
CA TYR A 267 15.09 35.63 -6.21
C TYR A 267 15.06 35.12 -4.78
N ILE A 268 13.92 34.57 -4.38
CA ILE A 268 13.63 34.24 -3.00
C ILE A 268 13.35 32.75 -2.93
N ALA A 269 14.31 32.02 -2.40
CA ALA A 269 14.16 30.63 -1.99
C ALA A 269 13.40 30.62 -0.66
N ALA A 270 12.29 29.90 -0.54
CA ALA A 270 11.44 29.96 0.64
C ALA A 270 10.87 28.59 1.03
N VAL A 271 10.85 28.32 2.34
CA VAL A 271 10.27 27.11 2.94
C VAL A 271 9.16 27.50 3.95
N PRO A 272 7.95 26.92 3.85
CA PRO A 272 6.85 27.21 4.79
C PRO A 272 7.13 26.79 6.25
N GLU A 273 6.71 27.61 7.23
CA GLU A 273 6.82 27.25 8.66
C GLU A 273 6.06 25.97 9.02
N SER A 274 4.94 25.70 8.34
CA SER A 274 4.11 24.52 8.56
C SER A 274 4.88 23.21 8.42
N ASP A 275 5.82 23.17 7.47
CA ASP A 275 6.63 22.00 7.14
C ASP A 275 7.64 21.72 8.25
N MET A 276 8.23 22.78 8.80
CA MET A 276 9.18 22.71 9.91
C MET A 276 8.48 22.36 11.24
N ALA A 277 7.23 22.79 11.44
CA ALA A 277 6.54 22.72 12.72
C ALA A 277 5.91 21.35 13.02
N ALA A 278 5.30 20.69 12.03
CA ALA A 278 4.51 19.47 12.25
C ALA A 278 5.38 18.32 12.76
N THR A 279 6.55 18.12 12.15
CA THR A 279 7.41 16.97 12.41
C THR A 279 8.30 17.19 13.66
N ARG A 280 8.71 18.43 13.94
CA ARG A 280 9.40 18.85 15.19
C ARG A 280 8.58 18.54 16.44
N ASN A 281 7.32 18.98 16.45
CA ASN A 281 6.47 18.93 17.64
C ASN A 281 6.23 17.49 18.12
N ILE A 282 6.14 16.53 17.20
CA ILE A 282 5.91 15.13 17.53
C ILE A 282 7.16 14.50 18.17
N THR A 283 8.34 14.73 17.57
CA THR A 283 9.62 14.20 18.08
C THR A 283 9.93 14.75 19.48
N VAL A 284 9.78 16.06 19.69
CA VAL A 284 9.88 16.67 21.02
C VAL A 284 8.86 16.06 21.98
N GLY A 285 7.61 15.87 21.54
CA GLY A 285 6.55 15.27 22.33
C GLY A 285 6.87 13.86 22.83
N VAL A 286 7.38 12.98 21.96
CA VAL A 286 7.75 11.60 22.31
C VAL A 286 8.91 11.57 23.31
N ILE A 287 9.97 12.35 23.06
CA ILE A 287 11.14 12.43 23.96
C ILE A 287 10.72 12.97 25.33
N LEU A 288 9.91 14.03 25.37
CA LEU A 288 9.38 14.60 26.62
C LEU A 288 8.52 13.61 27.38
N PHE A 289 7.67 12.85 26.69
CA PHE A 289 6.83 11.84 27.33
C PHE A 289 7.67 10.73 27.98
N ILE A 290 8.72 10.26 27.30
CA ILE A 290 9.63 9.23 27.85
C ILE A 290 10.41 9.78 29.04
N PHE A 291 10.92 11.01 28.91
CA PHE A 291 11.59 11.71 30.00
C PHE A 291 10.67 11.84 31.22
N PHE A 292 9.42 12.25 31.02
CA PHE A 292 8.38 12.31 32.04
C PHE A 292 8.12 10.95 32.69
N ALA A 293 7.98 9.88 31.89
CA ALA A 293 7.71 8.54 32.36
C ALA A 293 8.85 8.03 33.25
N VAL A 294 10.11 8.20 32.82
CA VAL A 294 11.30 7.82 33.59
C VAL A 294 11.37 8.60 34.90
N MET A 295 11.22 9.93 34.88
CA MET A 295 11.22 10.75 36.09
C MET A 295 10.11 10.32 37.06
N THR A 296 8.90 10.06 36.54
CA THR A 296 7.77 9.59 37.34
C THR A 296 8.09 8.28 38.04
N VAL A 297 8.70 7.32 37.35
CA VAL A 297 9.09 6.02 37.94
C VAL A 297 10.12 6.20 39.05
N VAL A 298 11.17 7.00 38.82
CA VAL A 298 12.24 7.24 39.81
C VAL A 298 11.70 7.97 41.05
N ILE A 299 10.94 9.04 40.85
CA ILE A 299 10.34 9.83 41.94
C ILE A 299 9.37 8.97 42.74
N MET A 300 8.47 8.25 42.06
CA MET A 300 7.46 7.44 42.71
C MET A 300 8.07 6.26 43.49
N TYR A 301 9.15 5.65 42.97
CA TYR A 301 9.94 4.68 43.71
C TYR A 301 10.44 5.25 45.03
N GLY A 302 11.11 6.40 44.97
CA GLY A 302 11.62 7.09 46.15
C GLY A 302 10.53 7.42 47.16
N ILE A 303 9.37 7.91 46.71
CA ILE A 303 8.21 8.21 47.55
C ILE A 303 7.67 6.94 48.23
N PHE A 304 7.56 5.83 47.50
CA PHE A 304 7.05 4.58 48.07
C PHE A 304 7.98 4.00 49.13
N VAL A 305 9.30 4.03 48.91
CA VAL A 305 10.27 3.56 49.92
C VAL A 305 10.25 4.48 51.14
N MET A 306 10.26 5.80 50.97
CA MET A 306 10.17 6.75 52.10
C MET A 306 8.89 6.57 52.92
N ARG A 307 7.77 6.26 52.26
CA ARG A 307 6.49 6.00 52.94
C ARG A 307 6.47 4.66 53.67
N GLU A 308 7.21 3.67 53.17
CA GLU A 308 7.38 2.36 53.80
C GLU A 308 8.29 2.46 55.04
N ASP A 309 9.36 3.26 54.96
CA ASP A 309 10.25 3.61 56.08
C ASP A 309 9.49 4.38 57.19
N GLU A 310 8.58 5.33 56.85
CA GLU A 310 7.72 5.99 57.84
C GLU A 310 6.79 5.02 58.58
N ARG A 311 6.43 3.89 57.97
CA ARG A 311 5.49 2.90 58.54
C ARG A 311 6.16 1.84 59.41
N HIS A 312 7.33 1.34 59.03
CA HIS A 312 8.00 0.22 59.71
C HIS A 312 8.93 0.68 60.85
N GLY A 313 9.13 1.99 61.01
CA GLY A 313 10.10 2.53 61.96
C GLY A 313 11.49 2.62 61.32
N PHE A 314 12.31 3.54 61.84
CA PHE A 314 13.59 3.88 61.23
C PHE A 314 14.66 2.89 61.65
N ASP A 315 15.19 2.12 60.70
CA ASP A 315 16.38 1.30 60.91
C ASP A 315 17.66 2.18 60.75
N PRO A 316 18.46 2.38 61.82
CA PRO A 316 19.70 3.15 61.75
C PRO A 316 20.74 2.56 60.78
N ALA A 317 20.71 1.25 60.53
CA ALA A 317 21.69 0.56 59.67
C ALA A 317 21.58 0.97 58.19
N ASN A 318 20.40 1.46 57.78
CA ASN A 318 20.11 1.87 56.41
C ASN A 318 20.67 3.25 56.03
N PHE A 319 21.28 3.98 56.98
CA PHE A 319 21.80 5.32 56.75
C PHE A 319 23.31 5.42 56.98
N SER A 320 24.02 6.13 56.09
CA SER A 320 25.39 6.61 56.35
C SER A 320 25.42 8.12 56.52
N GLN A 321 26.23 8.61 57.45
CA GLN A 321 26.41 10.05 57.64
C GLN A 321 27.41 10.61 56.61
N VAL A 322 27.04 11.71 55.97
CA VAL A 322 27.88 12.44 55.02
C VAL A 322 27.76 13.93 55.37
N GLY A 323 28.63 14.41 56.26
CA GLY A 323 28.62 15.80 56.74
C GLY A 323 27.29 16.21 57.44
N PRO A 324 26.64 17.33 57.05
CA PRO A 324 25.35 17.75 57.62
C PRO A 324 24.16 16.92 57.12
N LEU A 325 24.35 16.07 56.11
CA LEU A 325 23.31 15.27 55.46
C LEU A 325 23.46 13.78 55.82
N ARG A 326 22.38 13.01 55.66
CA ARG A 326 22.37 11.55 55.76
C ARG A 326 22.03 10.93 54.42
N TYR A 327 22.81 9.94 54.00
CA TYR A 327 22.57 9.14 52.80
C TYR A 327 21.76 7.90 53.16
N ASN A 328 20.60 7.71 52.54
CA ASN A 328 19.80 6.49 52.66
C ASN A 328 20.34 5.44 51.68
N LYS A 329 21.00 4.40 52.18
CA LYS A 329 21.63 3.35 51.36
C LYS A 329 20.60 2.52 50.60
N VAL A 330 19.41 2.33 51.16
CA VAL A 330 18.33 1.53 50.56
C VAL A 330 17.70 2.25 49.37
N ILE A 331 17.38 3.54 49.55
CA ILE A 331 16.84 4.38 48.47
C ILE A 331 17.94 4.67 47.44
N GLY A 332 19.12 5.11 47.89
CA GLY A 332 20.21 5.54 47.01
C GLY A 332 20.66 4.45 46.04
N ARG A 333 20.92 3.21 46.51
CA ARG A 333 21.37 2.15 45.60
C ARG A 333 20.37 1.85 44.49
N LYS A 334 19.07 1.76 44.79
CA LYS A 334 18.05 1.39 43.80
C LYS A 334 17.60 2.58 42.95
N ALA A 335 17.51 3.78 43.53
CA ALA A 335 17.25 5.01 42.79
C ALA A 335 18.38 5.31 41.78
N ALA A 336 19.64 5.05 42.15
CA ALA A 336 20.78 5.18 41.22
C ALA A 336 20.65 4.21 40.04
N VAL A 337 20.33 2.93 40.30
CA VAL A 337 20.13 1.93 39.24
C VAL A 337 18.94 2.31 38.33
N LEU A 338 17.80 2.70 38.91
CA LEU A 338 16.63 3.15 38.14
C LEU A 338 16.91 4.41 37.32
N SER A 339 17.68 5.35 37.87
CA SER A 339 18.08 6.57 37.16
C SER A 339 19.06 6.26 36.02
N LEU A 340 20.01 5.34 36.23
CA LEU A 340 20.94 4.92 35.18
C LEU A 340 20.23 4.18 34.04
N VAL A 341 19.35 3.22 34.37
CA VAL A 341 18.54 2.49 33.38
C VAL A 341 17.61 3.46 32.65
N GLY A 342 16.99 4.38 33.38
CA GLY A 342 16.15 5.43 32.81
C GLY A 342 16.91 6.35 31.87
N PHE A 343 18.11 6.79 32.25
CA PHE A 343 19.00 7.59 31.43
C PHE A 343 19.40 6.88 30.13
N LEU A 344 19.82 5.61 30.22
CA LEU A 344 20.13 4.81 29.04
C LEU A 344 18.91 4.61 28.14
N GLY A 345 17.72 4.46 28.72
CA GLY A 345 16.47 4.38 27.98
C GLY A 345 16.13 5.68 27.25
N ILE A 346 16.30 6.84 27.90
CA ILE A 346 16.09 8.16 27.27
C ILE A 346 17.08 8.36 26.13
N LEU A 347 18.36 8.06 26.33
CA LEU A 347 19.39 8.20 25.31
C LEU A 347 19.09 7.28 24.11
N GLY A 348 18.76 6.01 24.38
CA GLY A 348 18.44 5.04 23.34
C GLY A 348 17.20 5.42 22.52
N VAL A 349 16.12 5.87 23.17
CA VAL A 349 14.92 6.30 22.41
C VAL A 349 15.13 7.65 21.73
N SER A 350 15.88 8.57 22.33
CA SER A 350 16.23 9.83 21.67
C SER A 350 17.02 9.57 20.39
N PHE A 351 18.02 8.69 20.45
CA PHE A 351 18.80 8.28 19.27
C PHE A 351 17.89 7.62 18.22
N TYR A 352 17.06 6.66 18.64
CA TYR A 352 16.12 5.98 17.74
C TYR A 352 15.16 6.95 17.05
N MET A 353 14.55 7.87 17.79
CA MET A 353 13.60 8.85 17.25
C MET A 353 14.27 9.82 16.29
N GLN A 354 15.52 10.20 16.54
CA GLN A 354 16.26 11.10 15.65
C GLN A 354 16.72 10.38 14.38
N THR A 355 17.15 9.12 14.48
CA THR A 355 17.44 8.28 13.32
C THR A 355 16.19 8.05 12.46
N LEU A 356 15.04 7.76 13.09
CA LEU A 356 13.77 7.62 12.39
C LEU A 356 13.40 8.89 11.64
N PHE A 357 13.62 10.04 12.26
CA PHE A 357 13.32 11.34 11.67
C PHE A 357 14.19 11.63 10.45
N ALA A 358 15.51 11.57 10.62
CA ALA A 358 16.47 11.91 9.58
C ALA A 358 16.26 11.02 8.34
N LEU A 359 16.17 9.70 8.54
CA LEU A 359 15.96 8.75 7.44
C LEU A 359 14.61 8.94 6.75
N SER A 360 13.53 9.21 7.49
CA SER A 360 12.23 9.42 6.86
C SER A 360 12.18 10.72 6.08
N SER A 361 12.79 11.78 6.60
CA SER A 361 12.82 13.08 5.93
C SER A 361 13.61 12.98 4.63
N GLU A 362 14.78 12.35 4.67
CA GLU A 362 15.60 12.10 3.48
C GLU A 362 14.89 11.16 2.50
N SER A 363 14.23 10.10 2.97
CA SER A 363 13.48 9.18 2.10
C SER A 363 12.34 9.88 1.34
N VAL A 364 11.56 10.71 2.02
CA VAL A 364 10.46 11.47 1.39
C VAL A 364 11.02 12.47 0.38
N ALA A 365 12.03 13.26 0.78
CA ALA A 365 12.66 14.24 -0.10
C ALA A 365 13.31 13.58 -1.33
N ASN A 366 14.04 12.47 -1.14
CA ASN A 366 14.69 11.77 -2.25
C ASN A 366 13.66 11.14 -3.19
N ASN A 367 12.56 10.56 -2.68
CA ASN A 367 11.51 9.99 -3.53
C ASN A 367 10.84 11.08 -4.39
N GLU A 368 10.52 12.24 -3.81
CA GLU A 368 9.94 13.37 -4.54
C GLU A 368 10.91 13.90 -5.62
N ARG A 369 12.19 14.11 -5.26
CA ARG A 369 13.21 14.57 -6.22
C ARG A 369 13.45 13.58 -7.35
N VAL A 370 13.56 12.29 -7.04
CA VAL A 370 13.75 11.27 -8.09
C VAL A 370 12.55 11.26 -9.03
N ALA A 371 11.32 11.36 -8.52
CA ALA A 371 10.13 11.42 -9.35
C ALA A 371 10.12 12.66 -10.26
N GLU A 372 10.58 13.81 -9.77
CA GLU A 372 10.73 15.04 -10.57
C GLU A 372 11.79 14.88 -11.68
N VAL A 373 12.91 14.20 -11.39
CA VAL A 373 13.94 13.89 -12.38
C VAL A 373 13.39 12.94 -13.45
N VAL A 374 12.63 11.91 -13.07
CA VAL A 374 11.94 11.01 -14.02
C VAL A 374 11.01 11.81 -14.93
N ASP A 375 10.13 12.63 -14.38
CA ASP A 375 9.20 13.45 -15.15
C ASP A 375 9.93 14.45 -16.06
N THR A 376 11.06 14.99 -15.61
CA THR A 376 11.92 15.85 -16.43
C THR A 376 12.58 15.09 -17.57
N MET A 377 13.03 13.85 -17.34
CA MET A 377 13.57 12.98 -18.39
C MET A 377 12.50 12.63 -19.42
N GLU A 378 11.33 12.17 -18.99
CA GLU A 378 10.21 11.85 -19.88
C GLU A 378 9.80 13.05 -20.74
N ARG A 379 9.59 14.22 -20.11
CA ARG A 379 9.30 15.47 -20.83
C ARG A 379 10.41 15.88 -21.80
N SER A 380 11.67 15.63 -21.46
CA SER A 380 12.81 15.93 -22.34
C SER A 380 12.89 14.98 -23.53
N THR A 381 12.57 13.69 -23.34
CA THR A 381 12.47 12.70 -24.41
C THR A 381 11.32 13.02 -25.37
N GLU A 382 10.12 13.31 -24.85
CA GLU A 382 8.99 13.74 -25.68
C GLU A 382 9.32 14.99 -26.50
N ARG A 383 10.01 15.96 -25.87
CA ARG A 383 10.43 17.19 -26.52
C ARG A 383 11.45 16.95 -27.64
N MET A 384 12.37 16.02 -27.43
CA MET A 384 13.36 15.62 -28.44
C MET A 384 12.67 14.99 -29.66
N GLU A 385 11.72 14.08 -29.44
CA GLU A 385 10.95 13.46 -30.52
C GLU A 385 10.16 14.50 -31.32
N ALA A 386 9.42 15.37 -30.62
CA ALA A 386 8.67 16.46 -31.26
C ALA A 386 9.58 17.39 -32.08
N LEU A 387 10.76 17.72 -31.56
CA LEU A 387 11.71 18.56 -32.27
C LEU A 387 12.32 17.85 -33.48
N ASN A 388 12.61 16.55 -33.38
CA ASN A 388 13.11 15.76 -34.51
C ASN A 388 12.09 15.72 -35.67
N ASP A 389 10.80 15.61 -35.34
CA ASP A 389 9.71 15.68 -36.31
C ASP A 389 9.64 17.06 -36.96
N GLN A 390 9.68 18.14 -36.16
CA GLN A 390 9.72 19.52 -36.67
C GLN A 390 10.93 19.78 -37.57
N TYR A 391 12.11 19.28 -37.19
CA TYR A 391 13.34 19.40 -37.98
C TYR A 391 13.14 18.69 -39.33
N SER A 392 12.64 17.46 -39.31
CA SER A 392 12.37 16.65 -40.50
C SER A 392 11.39 17.34 -41.46
N GLU A 393 10.28 17.88 -40.96
CA GLU A 393 9.29 18.62 -41.75
C GLU A 393 9.89 19.91 -42.35
N ARG A 394 10.65 20.66 -41.55
CA ARG A 394 11.31 21.90 -41.99
C ARG A 394 12.26 21.67 -43.15
N TYR A 395 13.13 20.66 -43.06
CA TYR A 395 14.10 20.41 -44.13
C TYR A 395 13.46 19.71 -45.34
N LEU A 396 12.38 18.95 -45.13
CA LEU A 396 11.55 18.49 -46.23
C LEU A 396 11.02 19.66 -47.05
N SER A 397 10.48 20.71 -46.42
CA SER A 397 10.05 21.91 -47.16
C SER A 397 11.18 22.52 -47.99
N LYS A 398 12.42 22.57 -47.48
CA LYS A 398 13.58 23.06 -48.24
C LYS A 398 13.91 22.15 -49.45
N ALA A 399 13.84 20.84 -49.28
CA ALA A 399 14.04 19.89 -50.36
C ALA A 399 12.94 20.01 -51.43
N THR A 400 11.69 20.22 -51.01
CA THR A 400 10.55 20.44 -51.91
C THR A 400 10.71 21.73 -52.72
N VAL A 401 11.18 22.82 -52.09
CA VAL A 401 11.49 24.06 -52.80
C VAL A 401 12.62 23.86 -53.80
N ALA A 402 13.67 23.11 -53.44
CA ALA A 402 14.75 22.77 -54.37
C ALA A 402 14.20 21.98 -55.58
N GLY A 403 13.35 20.99 -55.33
CA GLY A 403 12.71 20.18 -56.35
C GLY A 403 11.85 21.05 -57.29
N TYR A 404 11.01 21.90 -56.72
CA TYR A 404 10.19 22.85 -57.49
C TYR A 404 11.03 23.75 -58.39
N ILE A 405 12.14 24.32 -57.88
CA ILE A 405 13.02 25.20 -58.65
C ILE A 405 13.67 24.47 -59.82
N LEU A 406 14.12 23.23 -59.59
CA LEU A 406 14.75 22.40 -60.62
C LEU A 406 13.74 21.90 -61.66
N ASP A 407 12.52 21.53 -61.25
CA ASP A 407 11.42 21.17 -62.16
C ASP A 407 11.06 22.35 -63.09
N GLN A 408 11.02 23.58 -62.56
CA GLN A 408 10.70 24.77 -63.35
C GLN A 408 11.87 25.22 -64.26
N ASN A 409 13.11 24.97 -63.85
CA ASN A 409 14.30 25.34 -64.63
C ASN A 409 15.44 24.31 -64.48
N PRO A 410 15.41 23.21 -65.26
CA PRO A 410 16.44 22.16 -65.20
C PRO A 410 17.85 22.63 -65.58
N ALA A 411 18.00 23.81 -66.22
CA ALA A 411 19.31 24.36 -66.54
C ALA A 411 20.13 24.76 -65.30
N LEU A 412 19.48 24.88 -64.14
CA LEU A 412 20.10 25.16 -62.84
C LEU A 412 20.81 23.93 -62.24
N GLU A 413 20.69 22.73 -62.84
CA GLU A 413 21.42 21.52 -62.45
C GLU A 413 22.90 21.59 -62.84
N ASN A 414 23.61 22.58 -62.30
CA ASN A 414 25.05 22.73 -62.44
C ASN A 414 25.66 23.16 -61.11
N ARG A 415 26.96 22.93 -60.94
CA ARG A 415 27.64 23.15 -59.66
C ARG A 415 27.48 24.57 -59.10
N ASP A 416 27.60 25.59 -59.96
CA ASP A 416 27.61 26.98 -59.51
C ASP A 416 26.21 27.45 -59.12
N ASP A 417 25.17 27.06 -59.87
CA ASP A 417 23.79 27.42 -59.55
C ASP A 417 23.22 26.58 -58.40
N LEU A 418 23.60 25.31 -58.27
CA LEU A 418 23.30 24.51 -57.08
C LEU A 418 23.99 25.07 -55.83
N GLN A 419 25.16 25.69 -55.94
CA GLN A 419 25.77 26.37 -54.79
C GLN A 419 24.94 27.59 -54.38
N LYS A 420 24.49 28.42 -55.33
CA LYS A 420 23.63 29.58 -55.01
C LYS A 420 22.27 29.15 -54.46
N LEU A 421 21.71 28.07 -54.98
CA LEU A 421 20.47 27.48 -54.47
C LEU A 421 20.67 26.92 -53.06
N ALA A 422 21.78 26.23 -52.80
CA ALA A 422 22.15 25.76 -51.47
C ALA A 422 22.29 26.92 -50.48
N ASP A 423 22.92 28.03 -50.89
CA ASP A 423 23.06 29.23 -50.07
C ASP A 423 21.69 29.87 -49.76
N ALA A 424 20.80 30.00 -50.75
CA ALA A 424 19.44 30.55 -50.56
C ALA A 424 18.54 29.66 -49.68
N LEU A 425 18.66 28.35 -49.84
CA LEU A 425 17.97 27.36 -48.99
C LEU A 425 18.68 27.18 -47.64
N GLN A 426 19.84 27.78 -47.43
CA GLN A 426 20.70 27.58 -46.25
C GLN A 426 20.89 26.09 -45.94
N VAL A 427 21.25 25.30 -46.96
CA VAL A 427 21.62 23.88 -46.85
C VAL A 427 23.06 23.71 -47.31
N GLN A 428 23.74 22.68 -46.81
CA GLN A 428 25.15 22.51 -47.10
C GLN A 428 25.35 21.94 -48.51
N TYR A 429 24.66 20.84 -48.82
CA TYR A 429 24.80 20.16 -50.11
C TYR A 429 23.45 19.84 -50.76
N LEU A 430 23.43 19.97 -52.08
CA LEU A 430 22.39 19.52 -52.98
C LEU A 430 22.97 18.45 -53.91
N PHE A 431 22.21 17.39 -54.15
CA PHE A 431 22.54 16.29 -55.04
C PHE A 431 21.36 16.09 -55.99
N ALA A 432 21.55 16.45 -57.26
CA ALA A 432 20.59 16.13 -58.31
C ALA A 432 20.99 14.79 -58.95
N MET A 433 20.02 13.90 -59.14
CA MET A 433 20.23 12.58 -59.74
C MET A 433 19.18 12.31 -60.81
N ASP A 434 19.57 11.53 -61.82
CA ASP A 434 18.68 11.11 -62.90
C ASP A 434 17.74 9.96 -62.50
N ALA A 435 16.85 9.56 -63.42
CA ALA A 435 15.92 8.44 -63.25
C ALA A 435 16.60 7.08 -62.98
N ASP A 436 17.90 6.93 -63.28
CA ASP A 436 18.69 5.72 -62.96
C ASP A 436 19.36 5.79 -61.57
N GLY A 437 19.15 6.89 -60.84
CA GLY A 437 19.72 7.16 -59.53
C GLY A 437 21.20 7.52 -59.58
N VAL A 438 21.70 8.01 -60.71
CA VAL A 438 23.08 8.45 -60.90
C VAL A 438 23.17 9.96 -60.66
N LEU A 439 24.15 10.38 -59.86
CA LEU A 439 24.39 11.79 -59.57
C LEU A 439 24.76 12.56 -60.85
N THR A 440 23.95 13.56 -61.22
CA THR A 440 24.14 14.43 -62.38
C THR A 440 24.85 15.73 -62.02
N ALA A 441 24.47 16.34 -60.88
CA ALA A 441 25.03 17.60 -60.42
C ALA A 441 25.05 17.71 -58.88
N THR A 442 26.08 18.34 -58.32
CA THR A 442 26.17 18.65 -56.89
C THR A 442 27.09 19.83 -56.64
N ASN A 443 26.84 20.57 -55.56
CA ASN A 443 27.78 21.55 -55.01
C ASN A 443 28.80 20.92 -54.03
N SER A 444 28.62 19.67 -53.63
CA SER A 444 29.52 18.95 -52.72
C SER A 444 30.83 18.50 -53.39
N SER A 445 31.77 17.96 -52.59
CA SER A 445 32.96 17.27 -53.12
C SER A 445 32.69 15.84 -53.59
N TYR A 446 31.49 15.29 -53.35
CA TYR A 446 31.13 13.92 -53.67
C TYR A 446 30.54 13.85 -55.09
N THR A 447 31.39 13.73 -56.10
CA THR A 447 30.95 13.87 -57.51
C THR A 447 30.69 12.56 -58.26
N ASN A 448 30.96 11.41 -57.64
CA ASN A 448 30.83 10.08 -58.26
C ASN A 448 29.99 9.15 -57.39
N PHE A 449 28.67 9.34 -57.40
CA PHE A 449 27.74 8.61 -56.53
C PHE A 449 26.56 8.04 -57.31
N LYS A 450 26.10 6.86 -56.91
CA LYS A 450 24.89 6.20 -57.42
C LYS A 450 24.18 5.52 -56.25
N LEU A 451 22.85 5.58 -56.22
CA LEU A 451 22.05 4.92 -55.19
C LEU A 451 22.29 3.40 -55.16
N SER A 452 22.58 2.88 -53.96
CA SER A 452 22.86 1.46 -53.72
C SER A 452 21.63 0.56 -53.89
N ASP A 453 21.84 -0.70 -54.28
CA ASP A 453 20.82 -1.77 -54.30
C ASP A 453 20.80 -2.57 -52.99
N ASP A 454 21.74 -2.33 -52.07
CA ASP A 454 21.85 -3.02 -50.79
C ASP A 454 20.93 -2.39 -49.74
N PRO A 455 19.95 -3.11 -49.15
CA PRO A 455 19.08 -2.58 -48.10
C PRO A 455 19.80 -2.07 -46.86
N GLU A 456 21.04 -2.51 -46.61
CA GLU A 456 21.85 -2.06 -45.47
C GLU A 456 22.58 -0.73 -45.74
N ASP A 457 22.60 -0.25 -46.98
CA ASP A 457 23.25 1.00 -47.37
C ASP A 457 22.35 2.21 -47.13
N GLN A 458 22.90 3.29 -46.57
CA GLN A 458 22.14 4.50 -46.23
C GLN A 458 21.41 5.13 -47.42
N SER A 459 21.92 4.96 -48.64
CA SER A 459 21.32 5.53 -49.86
C SER A 459 20.14 4.75 -50.42
N PHE A 460 19.94 3.49 -50.00
CA PHE A 460 18.90 2.61 -50.53
C PHE A 460 17.49 3.18 -50.39
N ALA A 461 17.21 3.86 -49.27
CA ALA A 461 15.90 4.42 -48.95
C ALA A 461 15.39 5.41 -50.03
N PHE A 462 16.27 6.15 -50.69
CA PHE A 462 15.92 7.18 -51.69
C PHE A 462 15.47 6.59 -53.02
N LYS A 463 15.68 5.30 -53.28
CA LYS A 463 15.12 4.63 -54.48
C LYS A 463 13.60 4.62 -54.51
N LYS A 464 12.95 4.74 -53.34
CA LYS A 464 11.50 4.88 -53.27
C LYS A 464 11.00 6.09 -54.07
N LEU A 465 11.80 7.16 -54.17
CA LEU A 465 11.48 8.34 -54.96
C LEU A 465 11.34 8.01 -56.46
N LEU A 466 12.31 7.26 -57.00
CA LEU A 466 12.29 6.77 -58.38
C LEU A 466 11.19 5.72 -58.65
N GLN A 467 10.54 5.22 -57.59
CA GLN A 467 9.42 4.28 -57.66
C GLN A 467 8.06 4.97 -57.45
N GLY A 468 8.02 6.30 -57.39
CA GLY A 468 6.80 7.09 -57.26
C GLY A 468 6.48 7.58 -55.85
N ALA A 469 7.44 7.61 -54.93
CA ALA A 469 7.29 8.36 -53.67
C ALA A 469 7.63 9.85 -53.92
N ASP A 470 6.82 10.77 -53.40
CA ASP A 470 7.05 12.21 -53.60
C ASP A 470 8.26 12.71 -52.80
N SER A 471 8.46 12.18 -51.59
CA SER A 471 9.56 12.53 -50.71
C SER A 471 10.01 11.38 -49.82
N VAL A 472 11.27 11.44 -49.36
CA VAL A 472 11.87 10.51 -48.40
C VAL A 472 12.68 11.34 -47.42
N VAL A 473 12.32 11.28 -46.14
CA VAL A 473 13.10 11.82 -45.04
C VAL A 473 13.80 10.65 -44.35
N GLN A 474 15.13 10.68 -44.33
CA GLN A 474 15.91 9.70 -43.57
C GLN A 474 16.01 10.14 -42.11
N GLU A 475 16.10 9.19 -41.18
CA GLU A 475 16.52 9.51 -39.82
C GLU A 475 17.95 10.09 -39.83
N PRO A 476 18.32 10.95 -38.87
CA PRO A 476 19.69 11.41 -38.71
C PRO A 476 20.63 10.25 -38.36
N LEU A 477 21.70 10.07 -39.12
CA LEU A 477 22.70 9.01 -38.87
C LEU A 477 24.11 9.54 -39.13
N SER A 478 25.11 8.85 -38.58
CA SER A 478 26.50 9.18 -38.84
C SER A 478 26.81 8.92 -40.30
N ASP A 479 27.24 9.96 -41.00
CA ASP A 479 27.66 9.89 -42.39
C ASP A 479 28.87 8.98 -42.53
N GLU A 480 28.80 7.98 -43.42
CA GLU A 480 29.84 6.95 -43.53
C GLU A 480 31.22 7.50 -43.93
N ILE A 481 31.26 8.71 -44.52
CA ILE A 481 32.51 9.31 -45.04
C ILE A 481 33.09 10.30 -44.04
N SER A 482 32.27 11.21 -43.52
CA SER A 482 32.69 12.30 -42.62
C SER A 482 32.61 11.93 -41.14
N GLY A 483 31.80 10.93 -40.78
CA GLY A 483 31.49 10.57 -39.39
C GLY A 483 30.62 11.58 -38.65
N GLU A 484 30.20 12.67 -39.31
CA GLU A 484 29.32 13.69 -38.74
C GLU A 484 27.86 13.21 -38.74
N LEU A 485 27.07 13.60 -37.75
CA LEU A 485 25.63 13.32 -37.75
C LEU A 485 24.94 14.14 -38.85
N ARG A 486 24.38 13.44 -39.84
CA ARG A 486 23.72 14.04 -41.00
C ARG A 486 22.33 13.46 -41.20
N GLN A 487 21.45 14.33 -41.66
CA GLN A 487 20.15 13.93 -42.15
C GLN A 487 20.09 14.20 -43.65
N TYR A 488 19.67 13.19 -44.41
CA TYR A 488 19.47 13.31 -45.84
C TYR A 488 17.98 13.28 -46.14
N ILE A 489 17.53 14.20 -46.99
CA ILE A 489 16.12 14.33 -47.37
C ILE A 489 16.05 14.49 -48.88
N GLY A 490 15.17 13.73 -49.52
CA GLY A 490 15.03 13.69 -50.97
C GLY A 490 13.61 13.90 -51.43
N VAL A 491 13.46 14.51 -52.59
CA VAL A 491 12.18 14.78 -53.26
C VAL A 491 12.32 14.36 -54.72
N ALA A 492 11.27 13.77 -55.29
CA ALA A 492 11.23 13.40 -56.69
C ALA A 492 11.20 14.64 -57.60
N LEU A 493 11.96 14.60 -58.69
CA LEU A 493 11.90 15.61 -59.76
C LEU A 493 10.96 15.11 -60.86
N HIS A 494 10.19 16.03 -61.44
CA HIS A 494 9.17 15.72 -62.44
C HIS A 494 9.49 16.35 -63.79
N GLY A 495 9.39 15.54 -64.84
CA GLY A 495 9.47 16.01 -66.22
C GLY A 495 8.29 16.88 -66.63
N ALA A 496 8.35 17.45 -67.83
CA ALA A 496 7.29 18.30 -68.38
C ALA A 496 5.94 17.57 -68.60
N ASP A 497 5.95 16.23 -68.58
CA ASP A 497 4.79 15.34 -68.64
C ASP A 497 4.23 14.94 -67.26
N GLY A 498 4.89 15.35 -66.17
CA GLY A 498 4.52 15.07 -64.79
C GLY A 498 4.96 13.69 -64.28
N GLU A 499 5.74 12.95 -65.06
CA GLU A 499 6.35 11.68 -64.63
C GLU A 499 7.67 11.95 -63.90
N VAL A 500 8.08 11.03 -63.02
CA VAL A 500 9.35 11.14 -62.27
C VAL A 500 10.54 10.98 -63.24
N ASP A 501 11.38 12.01 -63.35
CA ASP A 501 12.57 12.06 -64.23
C ASP A 501 13.90 12.10 -63.46
N GLY A 502 13.82 12.10 -62.12
CA GLY A 502 14.99 12.11 -61.25
C GLY A 502 14.62 12.39 -59.80
N LEU A 503 15.60 12.81 -59.02
CA LEU A 503 15.38 13.30 -57.67
C LEU A 503 16.40 14.36 -57.29
N VAL A 504 16.04 15.20 -56.33
CA VAL A 504 16.97 16.07 -55.62
C VAL A 504 17.04 15.64 -54.16
N GLN A 505 18.26 15.54 -53.64
CA GLN A 505 18.53 15.23 -52.25
C GLN A 505 19.32 16.38 -51.63
N ILE A 506 18.91 16.81 -50.44
CA ILE A 506 19.67 17.74 -49.61
C ILE A 506 20.40 16.98 -48.52
N SER A 507 21.58 17.48 -48.14
CA SER A 507 22.29 17.07 -46.93
C SER A 507 22.26 18.20 -45.92
N VAL A 508 21.81 17.86 -44.72
CA VAL A 508 21.67 18.78 -43.62
C VAL A 508 22.54 18.27 -42.48
N ARG A 509 23.43 19.13 -41.99
CA ARG A 509 24.11 18.86 -40.74
C ARG A 509 23.14 19.11 -39.61
N ALA A 510 22.86 18.08 -38.84
CA ALA A 510 21.89 18.17 -37.75
C ALA A 510 22.57 18.65 -36.46
N THR A 511 23.50 19.62 -36.51
CA THR A 511 24.29 20.03 -35.33
C THR A 511 23.44 20.46 -34.14
N ARG A 512 22.26 21.04 -34.40
CA ARG A 512 21.30 21.44 -33.36
C ARG A 512 20.58 20.26 -32.75
N LEU A 513 20.17 19.31 -33.58
CA LEU A 513 19.62 18.05 -33.09
C LEU A 513 20.71 17.27 -32.34
N GLU A 514 21.95 17.28 -32.81
CA GLU A 514 23.13 16.70 -32.16
C GLU A 514 23.40 17.35 -30.80
N SER A 515 23.37 18.68 -30.70
CA SER A 515 23.52 19.38 -29.41
C SER A 515 22.34 19.13 -28.47
N LEU A 516 21.12 19.01 -29.00
CA LEU A 516 19.93 18.74 -28.17
C LEU A 516 19.85 17.27 -27.74
N LEU A 517 20.26 16.34 -28.60
CA LEU A 517 20.49 14.94 -28.26
C LEU A 517 21.51 14.84 -27.12
N GLN A 518 22.57 15.65 -27.12
CA GLN A 518 23.52 15.73 -26.01
C GLN A 518 22.88 16.24 -24.72
N THR A 519 21.93 17.20 -24.77
CA THR A 519 21.26 17.69 -23.56
C THR A 519 20.22 16.74 -22.96
N VAL A 520 19.68 15.79 -23.75
CA VAL A 520 18.72 14.78 -23.29
C VAL A 520 19.42 13.48 -22.86
N GLN A 521 20.73 13.35 -23.11
CA GLN A 521 21.52 12.25 -22.58
C GLN A 521 21.43 12.23 -21.05
N ILE A 522 21.34 11.02 -20.52
CA ILE A 522 21.16 10.78 -19.08
C ILE A 522 22.27 11.44 -18.26
N ASP A 523 23.48 11.49 -18.80
CA ASP A 523 24.64 12.16 -18.25
C ASP A 523 24.33 13.64 -17.99
N SER A 524 23.85 14.35 -19.02
CA SER A 524 23.50 15.78 -18.93
C SER A 524 22.33 16.06 -17.99
N VAL A 525 21.36 15.15 -17.89
CA VAL A 525 20.21 15.32 -17.00
C VAL A 525 20.61 15.10 -15.53
N LEU A 526 21.53 14.18 -15.27
CA LEU A 526 21.90 13.79 -13.90
C LEU A 526 23.10 14.55 -13.34
N ASP A 527 23.98 15.14 -14.18
CA ASP A 527 25.20 15.85 -13.73
C ASP A 527 24.92 17.07 -12.83
N GLY A 528 23.72 17.64 -12.93
CA GLY A 528 23.26 18.75 -12.08
C GLY A 528 22.44 18.34 -10.85
N VAL A 529 22.02 17.08 -10.74
CA VAL A 529 21.06 16.67 -9.70
C VAL A 529 21.79 16.39 -8.39
N LYS A 530 21.55 17.23 -7.38
CA LYS A 530 22.10 17.09 -6.04
C LYS A 530 21.06 16.60 -5.02
N ALA A 531 21.51 15.74 -4.12
CA ALA A 531 20.74 15.21 -3.01
C ALA A 531 21.34 15.72 -1.69
N GLY A 532 20.79 16.80 -1.12
CA GLY A 532 21.42 17.47 0.02
C GLY A 532 22.81 18.05 -0.33
N ALA A 533 23.69 18.16 0.67
CA ALA A 533 24.96 18.88 0.51
C ALA A 533 26.01 18.10 -0.31
N ASP A 534 26.14 16.79 -0.10
CA ASP A 534 27.16 15.92 -0.71
C ASP A 534 26.56 14.76 -1.54
N GLY A 535 25.24 14.68 -1.70
CA GLY A 535 24.60 13.61 -2.44
C GLY A 535 24.42 13.90 -3.93
N PHE A 536 24.23 12.83 -4.71
CA PHE A 536 24.26 12.86 -6.17
C PHE A 536 23.24 11.88 -6.75
N ALA A 537 22.87 12.10 -8.01
CA ALA A 537 22.10 11.12 -8.78
C ALA A 537 23.01 10.18 -9.59
N PHE A 538 22.56 8.95 -9.80
CA PHE A 538 23.20 8.00 -10.72
C PHE A 538 22.16 7.10 -11.38
N ALA A 539 22.53 6.45 -12.50
CA ALA A 539 21.61 5.62 -13.25
C ALA A 539 22.20 4.22 -13.52
N VAL A 540 21.32 3.22 -13.48
CA VAL A 540 21.66 1.82 -13.78
C VAL A 540 20.83 1.33 -14.96
N ASN A 541 21.49 0.79 -15.98
CA ASN A 541 20.83 0.25 -17.16
C ASN A 541 20.10 -1.06 -16.83
N LYS A 542 18.82 -1.16 -17.21
CA LYS A 542 18.02 -2.36 -16.99
C LYS A 542 18.43 -3.55 -17.84
N ALA A 543 18.95 -3.29 -19.05
CA ALA A 543 19.24 -4.34 -20.02
C ALA A 543 20.42 -5.22 -19.59
N ASP A 544 21.45 -4.61 -18.99
CA ASP A 544 22.71 -5.28 -18.65
C ASP A 544 23.16 -5.09 -17.19
N GLY A 545 22.47 -4.27 -16.40
CA GLY A 545 22.81 -4.04 -15.00
C GLY A 545 24.12 -3.28 -14.81
N THR A 546 24.50 -2.42 -15.75
CA THR A 546 25.71 -1.58 -15.65
C THR A 546 25.37 -0.15 -15.23
N PHE A 547 26.36 0.58 -14.69
CA PHE A 547 26.20 2.02 -14.45
C PHE A 547 26.07 2.74 -15.80
N ALA A 548 24.89 3.29 -16.06
CA ALA A 548 24.64 4.13 -17.23
C ALA A 548 25.25 5.52 -17.05
N TYR A 549 25.14 6.07 -15.83
CA TYR A 549 25.79 7.30 -15.40
C TYR A 549 26.18 7.18 -13.93
N PHE A 550 27.36 7.69 -13.57
CA PHE A 550 27.80 7.83 -12.19
C PHE A 550 28.80 8.99 -12.10
N PRO A 551 28.77 9.88 -11.08
CA PRO A 551 29.63 11.07 -11.04
C PRO A 551 31.14 10.78 -11.14
N ASP A 552 31.57 9.62 -10.65
CA ASP A 552 32.89 9.07 -10.96
C ASP A 552 32.84 8.26 -12.26
N THR A 553 33.22 8.91 -13.37
CA THR A 553 33.26 8.34 -14.73
C THR A 553 34.03 7.02 -14.85
N ARG A 554 34.85 6.65 -13.85
CA ARG A 554 35.53 5.35 -13.80
C ARG A 554 34.58 4.18 -13.55
N LEU A 555 33.36 4.42 -13.10
CA LEU A 555 32.35 3.39 -12.81
C LEU A 555 31.36 3.17 -13.95
N GLU A 556 31.24 4.12 -14.87
CA GLU A 556 30.37 4.01 -16.05
C GLU A 556 30.69 2.76 -16.89
N GLY A 557 29.63 2.08 -17.34
CA GLY A 557 29.70 0.84 -18.11
C GLY A 557 30.12 -0.41 -17.32
N LYS A 558 30.40 -0.28 -16.01
CA LYS A 558 30.75 -1.45 -15.18
C LYS A 558 29.51 -2.09 -14.55
N PRO A 559 29.51 -3.43 -14.33
CA PRO A 559 28.40 -4.11 -13.64
C PRO A 559 28.25 -3.64 -12.19
N VAL A 560 27.03 -3.23 -11.81
CA VAL A 560 26.75 -2.68 -10.47
C VAL A 560 26.88 -3.74 -9.37
N LEU A 561 26.56 -5.00 -9.68
CA LEU A 561 26.64 -6.12 -8.74
C LEU A 561 28.08 -6.45 -8.34
N GLU A 562 29.05 -6.19 -9.21
CA GLU A 562 30.48 -6.38 -8.91
C GLU A 562 31.03 -5.27 -8.01
N HIS A 563 30.35 -4.12 -7.95
CA HIS A 563 30.78 -2.93 -7.21
C HIS A 563 29.97 -2.72 -5.93
N GLY A 564 29.20 -3.72 -5.47
CA GLY A 564 28.61 -3.77 -4.14
C GLY A 564 27.09 -3.74 -4.08
N MET A 565 26.41 -3.37 -5.16
CA MET A 565 24.95 -3.43 -5.22
C MET A 565 24.46 -4.88 -5.26
N VAL A 566 23.22 -5.11 -4.83
CA VAL A 566 22.57 -6.43 -4.84
C VAL A 566 21.30 -6.39 -5.68
N GLU A 567 20.89 -7.54 -6.21
CA GLU A 567 19.80 -7.63 -7.19
C GLU A 567 18.46 -7.13 -6.65
N ASN A 568 18.18 -7.27 -5.35
CA ASN A 568 16.96 -6.74 -4.72
C ASN A 568 16.94 -5.21 -4.58
N GLN A 569 18.05 -4.52 -4.85
CA GLN A 569 18.12 -3.05 -4.92
C GLN A 569 17.72 -2.54 -6.31
N LEU A 570 17.82 -3.37 -7.37
CA LEU A 570 17.52 -3.01 -8.76
C LEU A 570 16.02 -3.09 -9.05
N LYS A 571 15.26 -2.15 -8.50
CA LYS A 571 13.80 -2.08 -8.66
C LYS A 571 13.29 -0.66 -8.48
N ASP A 572 12.05 -0.41 -8.92
CA ASP A 572 11.32 0.81 -8.59
C ASP A 572 11.08 0.97 -7.07
N GLY A 573 11.11 2.21 -6.60
CA GLY A 573 10.80 2.57 -5.22
C GLY A 573 11.72 1.94 -4.17
N PHE A 574 12.95 1.54 -4.54
CA PHE A 574 13.95 1.14 -3.55
C PHE A 574 14.27 2.34 -2.67
N CYS A 575 14.23 2.17 -1.35
CA CYS A 575 14.64 3.22 -0.41
C CYS A 575 15.28 2.59 0.83
N ASP A 576 16.60 2.43 0.79
CA ASP A 576 17.40 1.96 1.91
C ASP A 576 18.89 2.27 1.65
N TYR A 577 19.75 1.82 2.54
CA TYR A 577 21.19 1.84 2.33
C TYR A 577 21.62 0.90 1.20
N LEU A 578 22.46 1.42 0.31
CA LEU A 578 23.20 0.66 -0.69
C LEU A 578 24.71 0.91 -0.54
N THR A 579 25.54 0.04 -1.08
CA THR A 579 27.00 0.19 -1.01
C THR A 579 27.60 0.10 -2.39
N ILE A 580 28.40 1.10 -2.76
CA ILE A 580 29.11 1.18 -4.03
C ILE A 580 30.59 1.42 -3.72
N ASP A 581 31.47 0.55 -4.20
CA ASP A 581 32.92 0.60 -4.00
C ASP A 581 33.37 0.77 -2.53
N GLY A 582 32.62 0.13 -1.62
CA GLY A 582 32.91 0.14 -0.18
C GLY A 582 32.44 1.40 0.56
N THR A 583 31.76 2.32 -0.12
CA THR A 583 31.10 3.47 0.48
C THR A 583 29.59 3.23 0.55
N THR A 584 28.99 3.50 1.70
CA THR A 584 27.55 3.29 1.94
C THR A 584 26.80 4.59 1.77
N TYR A 585 25.75 4.55 0.95
CA TYR A 585 24.87 5.66 0.65
C TYR A 585 23.44 5.31 1.06
N TYR A 586 22.67 6.29 1.51
CA TYR A 586 21.23 6.14 1.65
C TYR A 586 20.59 6.63 0.35
N ALA A 587 19.89 5.74 -0.36
CA ALA A 587 19.43 6.04 -1.70
C ALA A 587 17.96 5.69 -1.89
N SER A 588 17.28 6.54 -2.65
CA SER A 588 15.97 6.24 -3.22
C SER A 588 16.09 5.97 -4.71
N SER A 589 15.23 5.12 -5.25
CA SER A 589 15.15 4.85 -6.69
C SER A 589 13.77 5.12 -7.27
N ALA A 590 13.77 5.38 -8.57
CA ALA A 590 12.59 5.25 -9.40
C ALA A 590 12.94 4.58 -10.73
N GLU A 591 11.93 3.98 -11.33
CA GLU A 591 12.03 3.28 -12.59
C GLU A 591 11.60 4.16 -13.76
N THR A 592 12.48 4.29 -14.76
CA THR A 592 12.16 4.81 -16.11
C THR A 592 12.06 3.64 -17.08
N ASP A 593 11.71 3.83 -18.35
CA ASP A 593 11.69 2.72 -19.34
C ASP A 593 13.02 1.96 -19.44
N GLN A 594 14.15 2.68 -19.45
CA GLN A 594 15.48 2.12 -19.73
C GLN A 594 16.38 1.98 -18.49
N TYR A 595 16.13 2.77 -17.44
CA TYR A 595 17.04 2.90 -16.30
C TYR A 595 16.33 2.77 -14.95
N TYR A 596 17.05 2.27 -13.96
CA TYR A 596 16.78 2.56 -12.56
C TYR A 596 17.59 3.80 -12.17
N LEU A 597 16.90 4.90 -11.87
CA LEU A 597 17.51 6.12 -11.38
C LEU A 597 17.62 6.04 -9.87
N TYR A 598 18.75 6.51 -9.34
CA TYR A 598 18.99 6.59 -7.90
C TYR A 598 19.42 7.99 -7.53
N LEU A 599 19.00 8.42 -6.35
CA LEU A 599 19.43 9.65 -5.72
C LEU A 599 19.94 9.29 -4.34
N ALA A 600 21.22 9.55 -4.13
CA ALA A 600 22.02 8.96 -3.06
C ALA A 600 22.67 10.04 -2.20
N GLY A 601 22.34 10.04 -0.91
CA GLY A 601 22.96 10.88 0.12
C GLY A 601 24.04 10.12 0.89
N THR A 602 25.02 10.84 1.45
CA THR A 602 26.06 10.23 2.28
C THR A 602 25.57 9.97 3.71
N GLU A 603 26.07 8.92 4.37
CA GLU A 603 25.75 8.67 5.78
C GLU A 603 26.22 9.81 6.72
N GLY A 604 27.18 10.62 6.27
CA GLY A 604 27.74 11.75 7.03
C GLY A 604 26.71 12.83 7.34
N ASP A 605 25.91 13.19 6.34
CA ASP A 605 24.87 14.23 6.45
C ASP A 605 23.80 13.79 7.46
N LEU A 606 23.32 12.55 7.34
CA LEU A 606 22.42 11.91 8.30
C LEU A 606 22.94 11.85 9.75
N MET A 607 24.25 11.73 9.94
CA MET A 607 24.88 11.68 11.26
C MET A 607 25.03 13.06 11.89
N GLY A 608 25.21 14.10 11.07
CA GLY A 608 25.37 15.49 11.49
C GLY A 608 24.18 16.00 12.30
N GLU A 609 22.96 15.63 11.90
CA GLU A 609 21.73 16.08 12.54
C GLU A 609 21.43 15.37 13.86
N ARG A 610 21.64 14.04 13.93
CA ARG A 610 21.17 13.22 15.07
C ARG A 610 22.10 13.21 16.27
N VAL A 611 23.42 13.24 16.08
CA VAL A 611 24.36 13.08 17.20
C VAL A 611 24.31 14.26 18.19
N PRO A 612 24.34 15.54 17.75
CA PRO A 612 24.30 16.68 18.66
C PRO A 612 23.03 16.72 19.51
N LEU A 613 21.89 16.44 18.90
CA LEU A 613 20.61 16.47 19.59
C LEU A 613 20.52 15.34 20.63
N THR A 614 20.90 14.10 20.30
CA THR A 614 20.95 12.98 21.26
C THR A 614 21.88 13.27 22.43
N LEU A 615 23.05 13.87 22.18
CA LEU A 615 23.99 14.21 23.24
C LEU A 615 23.44 15.30 24.16
N ALA A 616 22.79 16.32 23.60
CA ALA A 616 22.14 17.38 24.36
C ALA A 616 20.97 16.85 25.19
N THR A 617 20.10 16.01 24.62
CA THR A 617 19.00 15.37 25.34
C THR A 617 19.53 14.53 26.51
N GLY A 618 20.57 13.73 26.25
CA GLY A 618 21.26 12.93 27.25
C GLY A 618 21.84 13.79 28.37
N ALA A 619 22.59 14.84 28.05
CA ALA A 619 23.21 15.71 29.04
C ALA A 619 22.19 16.34 29.98
N VAL A 620 21.10 16.90 29.45
CA VAL A 620 20.02 17.50 30.24
C VAL A 620 19.31 16.45 31.09
N ALA A 621 19.00 15.29 30.51
CA ALA A 621 18.36 14.19 31.23
C ALA A 621 19.23 13.69 32.39
N LEU A 622 20.55 13.57 32.18
CA LEU A 622 21.51 13.17 33.20
C LEU A 622 21.53 14.17 34.36
N VAL A 623 21.64 15.48 34.06
CA VAL A 623 21.61 16.54 35.09
C VAL A 623 20.33 16.47 35.91
N CYS A 624 19.17 16.35 35.25
CA CYS A 624 17.88 16.26 35.93
C CYS A 624 17.77 15.01 36.82
N LEU A 625 18.19 13.85 36.31
CA LEU A 625 18.16 12.60 37.06
C LEU A 625 19.14 12.61 38.24
N VAL A 626 20.31 13.25 38.12
CA VAL A 626 21.25 13.45 39.22
C VAL A 626 20.65 14.36 40.29
N VAL A 627 20.00 15.47 39.92
CA VAL A 627 19.32 16.36 40.88
C VAL A 627 18.22 15.61 41.63
N ILE A 628 17.37 14.85 40.92
CA ILE A 628 16.32 14.03 41.53
C ILE A 628 16.93 12.96 42.46
N PHE A 629 17.99 12.30 42.02
CA PHE A 629 18.71 11.32 42.81
C PHE A 629 19.24 11.92 44.12
N LEU A 630 19.89 13.08 44.06
CA LEU A 630 20.42 13.78 45.24
C LEU A 630 19.28 14.14 46.21
N LEU A 631 18.16 14.65 45.71
CA LEU A 631 16.99 14.97 46.53
C LEU A 631 16.38 13.72 47.19
N LEU A 632 16.37 12.58 46.50
CA LEU A 632 15.85 11.32 47.02
C LEU A 632 16.80 10.68 48.06
N ALA A 633 18.09 10.61 47.75
CA ALA A 633 19.07 9.86 48.52
C ALA A 633 19.52 10.58 49.81
N PHE A 634 19.48 11.92 49.82
CA PHE A 634 19.94 12.71 50.96
C PHE A 634 18.78 13.31 51.78
N ASP A 635 18.97 13.36 53.11
CA ASP A 635 18.02 13.98 54.04
C ASP A 635 18.73 14.79 55.14
N SER A 636 18.04 15.78 55.70
CA SER A 636 18.53 16.64 56.79
C SER A 636 18.39 15.97 58.16
N ARG A 637 19.32 16.22 59.09
CA ARG A 637 19.40 15.54 60.41
C ARG A 637 18.07 15.52 61.18
N ARG A 638 17.75 14.34 61.74
CA ARG A 638 16.63 14.09 62.67
C ARG A 638 17.07 14.22 64.13
N SER A 639 16.19 14.73 65.01
CA SER A 639 16.18 14.39 66.44
C SER A 639 15.47 13.04 66.63
N VAL A 640 15.97 12.24 67.56
CA VAL A 640 15.54 10.87 67.82
C VAL A 640 14.06 10.84 68.26
N TYR A 641 13.24 10.01 67.61
CA TYR A 641 11.96 9.56 68.15
C TYR A 641 12.04 8.05 68.28
N VAL A 642 11.91 7.56 69.52
CA VAL A 642 11.98 6.14 69.89
C VAL A 642 10.62 5.49 69.56
N ALA A 643 10.66 4.34 68.88
CA ALA A 643 9.47 3.57 68.54
C ALA A 643 8.80 2.96 69.79
N GLY A 644 7.47 2.96 69.82
CA GLY A 644 6.68 2.09 70.71
C GLY A 644 6.78 0.62 70.31
N PRO A 645 6.32 -0.32 71.16
CA PRO A 645 6.68 -1.73 71.05
C PRO A 645 6.19 -2.34 69.74
N VAL A 646 7.12 -3.06 69.11
CA VAL A 646 6.96 -3.82 67.87
C VAL A 646 5.94 -4.95 68.12
N SER A 647 4.87 -4.98 67.34
CA SER A 647 4.10 -6.21 67.15
C SER A 647 4.94 -7.16 66.32
N ASP A 648 5.30 -8.26 66.97
CA ASP A 648 5.97 -9.47 66.49
C ASP A 648 5.91 -9.71 64.95
N PRO A 649 7.06 -9.90 64.27
CA PRO A 649 7.11 -10.32 62.87
C PRO A 649 6.50 -11.72 62.61
N GLU A 650 6.14 -12.49 63.64
CA GLU A 650 5.60 -13.85 63.51
C GLU A 650 4.16 -13.96 62.96
N ALA A 651 3.44 -12.87 62.70
CA ALA A 651 2.03 -12.92 62.26
C ALA A 651 1.80 -13.41 60.79
N ARG A 652 2.77 -14.06 60.14
CA ARG A 652 2.65 -14.57 58.76
C ARG A 652 2.95 -16.07 58.61
N MET A 653 2.92 -16.86 59.69
CA MET A 653 3.00 -18.31 59.61
C MET A 653 1.75 -18.97 60.20
N PHE A 654 1.18 -19.95 59.50
CA PHE A 654 0.07 -20.77 60.01
C PHE A 654 0.62 -22.11 60.49
N ASP A 655 0.13 -22.59 61.65
CA ASP A 655 0.49 -23.91 62.17
C ASP A 655 -0.24 -25.01 61.37
N VAL A 656 0.53 -25.83 60.65
CA VAL A 656 -0.02 -27.03 60.00
C VAL A 656 0.36 -28.25 60.83
N LYS A 657 -0.65 -28.97 61.34
CA LYS A 657 -0.46 -30.29 61.96
C LYS A 657 -0.26 -31.33 60.89
N MET A 658 0.94 -31.91 60.84
CA MET A 658 1.23 -33.08 60.01
C MET A 658 0.57 -34.34 60.62
N PRO A 659 0.27 -35.38 59.83
CA PRO A 659 -0.31 -36.64 60.33
C PRO A 659 0.51 -37.33 61.44
N SER A 660 1.79 -36.97 61.57
CA SER A 660 2.73 -37.45 62.61
C SER A 660 2.61 -36.72 63.95
N GLY A 661 1.70 -35.76 64.10
CA GLY A 661 1.49 -34.99 65.33
C GLY A 661 2.47 -33.83 65.56
N ARG A 662 3.43 -33.60 64.66
CA ARG A 662 4.32 -32.43 64.68
C ARG A 662 3.68 -31.23 63.96
N THR A 663 3.76 -30.06 64.60
CA THR A 663 3.39 -28.75 64.04
C THR A 663 4.62 -28.13 63.39
N ALA A 664 4.54 -27.81 62.10
CA ALA A 664 5.57 -27.06 61.39
C ALA A 664 5.00 -25.73 60.90
N LYS A 665 5.72 -24.63 61.15
CA LYS A 665 5.36 -23.27 60.70
C LYS A 665 5.84 -23.05 59.26
N THR A 666 4.94 -22.74 58.31
CA THR A 666 5.33 -22.41 56.91
C THR A 666 4.52 -21.26 56.32
N GLU A 667 5.14 -20.45 55.44
CA GLU A 667 4.44 -19.50 54.56
C GLU A 667 3.80 -20.28 53.38
N SER A 668 2.53 -20.02 53.09
CA SER A 668 1.81 -20.62 51.95
C SER A 668 2.52 -20.32 50.63
N ALA A 669 2.84 -21.38 49.86
CA ALA A 669 3.48 -21.32 48.55
C ALA A 669 2.71 -20.48 47.51
N ALA A 670 1.40 -20.24 47.71
CA ALA A 670 0.57 -19.44 46.82
C ALA A 670 0.92 -17.93 46.84
N SER A 671 1.56 -17.44 47.90
CA SER A 671 1.94 -16.02 48.05
C SER A 671 3.12 -15.59 47.15
N ARG A 672 3.89 -16.55 46.63
CA ARG A 672 5.08 -16.27 45.80
C ARG A 672 4.79 -15.97 44.33
N TRP A 673 3.60 -16.31 43.81
CA TRP A 673 3.36 -16.33 42.36
C TRP A 673 2.23 -15.43 41.85
N LEU A 674 1.29 -14.97 42.70
CA LEU A 674 0.13 -14.20 42.24
C LEU A 674 0.09 -12.78 42.81
N SER A 675 0.72 -11.83 42.11
CA SER A 675 0.70 -10.39 42.40
C SER A 675 -0.65 -9.69 42.16
N ARG A 676 -1.71 -10.43 41.79
CA ARG A 676 -3.01 -9.89 41.37
C ARG A 676 -4.00 -9.67 42.53
N SER A 677 -3.77 -10.27 43.71
CA SER A 677 -4.72 -10.27 44.84
C SER A 677 -4.37 -9.33 46.01
N PHE A 678 -3.20 -8.70 46.04
CA PHE A 678 -2.80 -7.82 47.14
C PHE A 678 -3.46 -6.44 47.06
N ARG A 679 -4.01 -5.97 48.19
CA ARG A 679 -4.53 -4.60 48.31
C ARG A 679 -3.36 -3.61 48.21
N TRP A 680 -3.59 -2.41 47.64
CA TRP A 680 -2.52 -1.40 47.43
C TRP A 680 -1.71 -1.09 48.69
N SER A 681 -2.33 -1.15 49.87
CA SER A 681 -1.67 -0.95 51.16
C SER A 681 -0.64 -2.01 51.52
N GLU A 682 -0.75 -3.23 50.97
CA GLU A 682 0.03 -4.43 51.29
C GLU A 682 1.18 -4.68 50.29
N LYS A 683 1.16 -4.01 49.12
CA LYS A 683 2.22 -4.11 48.13
C LYS A 683 3.52 -3.43 48.62
N THR A 684 4.66 -4.07 48.39
CA THR A 684 5.99 -3.47 48.62
C THR A 684 6.22 -2.27 47.69
N ALA A 685 7.18 -1.39 48.00
CA ALA A 685 7.55 -0.29 47.10
C ALA A 685 7.82 -0.75 45.66
N GLU A 686 8.50 -1.88 45.46
CA GLU A 686 8.81 -2.44 44.14
C GLU A 686 7.56 -2.88 43.37
N GLN A 687 6.62 -3.55 44.04
CA GLN A 687 5.37 -3.97 43.40
C GLN A 687 4.48 -2.78 43.04
N LYS A 688 4.51 -1.72 43.85
CA LYS A 688 3.83 -0.47 43.54
C LYS A 688 4.45 0.21 42.32
N THR A 689 5.78 0.26 42.22
CA THR A 689 6.44 0.82 41.04
C THR A 689 6.19 0.02 39.78
N VAL A 690 6.19 -1.31 39.82
CA VAL A 690 5.81 -2.13 38.66
C VAL A 690 4.36 -1.85 38.21
N THR A 691 3.46 -1.57 39.17
CA THR A 691 2.08 -1.19 38.84
C THR A 691 2.03 0.18 38.15
N VAL A 692 2.85 1.14 38.57
CA VAL A 692 2.96 2.47 37.94
C VAL A 692 3.56 2.36 36.54
N VAL A 693 4.63 1.58 36.36
CA VAL A 693 5.23 1.31 35.04
C VAL A 693 4.19 0.70 34.09
N ARG A 694 3.41 -0.30 34.53
CA ARG A 694 2.34 -0.88 33.71
C ARG A 694 1.28 0.14 33.30
N TRP A 695 0.93 1.07 34.19
CA TRP A 695 -0.01 2.15 33.88
C TRP A 695 0.56 3.12 32.86
N LEU A 696 1.82 3.53 33.01
CA LEU A 696 2.51 4.38 32.05
C LEU A 696 2.57 3.71 30.67
N VAL A 697 2.98 2.44 30.60
CA VAL A 697 2.99 1.67 29.33
C VAL A 697 1.59 1.57 28.73
N ALA A 698 0.55 1.33 29.53
CA ALA A 698 -0.83 1.29 29.03
C ALA A 698 -1.27 2.65 28.46
N VAL A 699 -0.89 3.76 29.11
CA VAL A 699 -1.15 5.11 28.60
C VAL A 699 -0.39 5.34 27.29
N SER A 700 0.87 4.92 27.18
CA SER A 700 1.64 5.01 25.93
C SER A 700 0.97 4.24 24.80
N VAL A 701 0.55 2.99 25.06
CA VAL A 701 -0.11 2.13 24.07
C VAL A 701 -1.43 2.75 23.60
N ILE A 702 -2.20 3.36 24.51
CA ILE A 702 -3.43 4.08 24.15
C ILE A 702 -3.11 5.35 23.35
N ALA A 703 -2.07 6.11 23.73
CA ALA A 703 -1.65 7.29 23.00
C ALA A 703 -1.24 6.97 21.56
N VAL A 704 -0.45 5.91 21.37
CA VAL A 704 -0.09 5.40 20.03
C VAL A 704 -1.34 4.94 19.26
N PHE A 705 -2.26 4.21 19.90
CA PHE A 705 -3.51 3.83 19.26
C PHE A 705 -4.33 5.02 18.78
N VAL A 706 -4.47 6.07 19.62
CA VAL A 706 -5.17 7.30 19.24
C VAL A 706 -4.44 8.00 18.09
N ALA A 707 -3.10 8.07 18.14
CA ALA A 707 -2.30 8.65 17.08
C ALA A 707 -2.51 7.95 15.73
N VAL A 708 -2.50 6.61 15.71
CA VAL A 708 -2.72 5.80 14.50
C VAL A 708 -4.16 5.90 13.98
N VAL A 709 -5.16 5.80 14.87
CA VAL A 709 -6.58 5.83 14.47
C VAL A 709 -7.01 7.19 13.95
N PHE A 710 -6.46 8.27 14.51
CA PHE A 710 -6.74 9.64 14.08
C PHE A 710 -5.59 10.24 13.29
N GLN A 711 -4.87 9.41 12.52
CA GLN A 711 -3.68 9.84 11.79
C GLN A 711 -3.94 11.09 10.94
N ASP A 712 -5.01 11.14 10.14
CA ASP A 712 -5.27 12.28 9.24
C ASP A 712 -5.54 13.61 9.95
N ARG A 713 -5.90 13.57 11.25
CA ARG A 713 -6.14 14.77 12.07
C ARG A 713 -4.95 15.15 12.92
N ILE A 714 -4.14 14.17 13.31
CA ILE A 714 -2.99 14.36 14.21
C ILE A 714 -1.72 14.59 13.39
N PHE A 715 -1.62 13.93 12.25
CA PHE A 715 -0.52 13.95 11.31
C PHE A 715 -1.03 14.53 9.98
N GLY A 716 -0.32 15.52 9.42
CA GLY A 716 -0.58 15.97 8.05
C GLY A 716 -0.22 14.87 7.04
N SER A 717 -0.65 15.02 5.78
CA SER A 717 -0.37 14.06 4.70
C SER A 717 1.14 13.77 4.53
N GLY A 718 1.99 14.78 4.68
CA GLY A 718 3.46 14.66 4.61
C GLY A 718 4.16 14.23 5.91
N SER A 719 3.45 13.71 6.90
CA SER A 719 4.09 13.27 8.15
C SER A 719 4.92 11.99 7.96
N ILE A 720 6.03 11.90 8.68
CA ILE A 720 6.82 10.66 8.80
C ILE A 720 5.95 9.46 9.23
N PHE A 721 4.96 9.69 10.10
CA PHE A 721 4.09 8.61 10.55
C PHE A 721 3.06 8.18 9.50
N SER A 722 2.60 9.09 8.63
CA SER A 722 1.75 8.70 7.49
C SER A 722 2.57 7.92 6.47
N TYR A 723 3.82 8.32 6.20
CA TYR A 723 4.75 7.55 5.36
C TYR A 723 4.96 6.11 5.88
N ILE A 724 5.25 5.96 7.18
CA ILE A 724 5.45 4.63 7.79
C ILE A 724 4.18 3.77 7.75
N LEU A 725 3.00 4.36 8.00
CA LEU A 725 1.73 3.65 7.98
C LEU A 725 1.24 3.36 6.55
N GLY A 726 1.64 4.16 5.57
CA GLY A 726 1.40 3.94 4.15
C GLY A 726 2.14 2.71 3.62
N GLY A 727 3.31 2.41 4.17
CA GLY A 727 4.07 1.21 3.82
C GLY A 727 4.89 1.34 2.53
N GLU A 728 5.20 2.58 2.13
CA GLU A 728 6.00 2.96 0.94
C GLU A 728 7.52 2.93 1.22
N TRP A 729 7.95 2.18 2.23
CA TRP A 729 9.34 2.02 2.64
C TRP A 729 9.81 0.57 2.47
N GLU A 730 11.12 0.36 2.32
CA GLU A 730 11.66 -0.96 2.00
C GLU A 730 11.44 -1.97 3.14
N ARG A 731 10.87 -3.13 2.81
CA ARG A 731 10.62 -4.18 3.82
C ARG A 731 11.93 -4.86 4.19
N GLY A 732 12.37 -4.68 5.43
CA GLY A 732 13.63 -5.21 5.93
C GLY A 732 13.82 -4.97 7.42
N VAL A 733 15.00 -5.29 7.94
CA VAL A 733 15.37 -4.95 9.33
C VAL A 733 15.80 -3.48 9.38
N ASN A 734 14.84 -2.57 9.26
CA ASN A 734 15.08 -1.13 9.34
C ASN A 734 14.21 -0.47 10.43
N VAL A 735 14.52 0.81 10.68
CA VAL A 735 13.87 1.59 11.73
C VAL A 735 12.37 1.82 11.44
N PHE A 736 11.97 1.91 10.17
CA PHE A 736 10.58 2.01 9.75
C PHE A 736 9.79 0.74 10.07
N ALA A 737 10.31 -0.44 9.73
CA ALA A 737 9.70 -1.72 10.06
C ALA A 737 9.47 -1.89 11.56
N ILE A 738 10.47 -1.54 12.37
CA ILE A 738 10.37 -1.61 13.83
C ILE A 738 9.26 -0.66 14.32
N THR A 739 9.20 0.56 13.79
CA THR A 739 8.18 1.56 14.18
C THR A 739 6.77 1.08 13.79
N ALA A 740 6.60 0.63 12.55
CA ALA A 740 5.34 0.07 12.05
C ALA A 740 4.88 -1.14 12.87
N CYS A 741 5.81 -2.06 13.23
CA CYS A 741 5.53 -3.18 14.13
C CYS A 741 5.06 -2.70 15.51
N ILE A 742 5.74 -1.73 16.11
CA ILE A 742 5.38 -1.17 17.43
C ILE A 742 3.98 -0.55 17.38
N MET A 743 3.69 0.24 16.35
CA MET A 743 2.38 0.87 16.15
C MET A 743 1.28 -0.17 15.99
N PHE A 744 1.48 -1.16 15.10
CA PHE A 744 0.54 -2.25 14.90
C PHE A 744 0.30 -3.07 16.18
N ILE A 745 1.36 -3.40 16.92
CA ILE A 745 1.26 -4.10 18.21
C ILE A 745 0.46 -3.27 19.21
N CYS A 746 0.70 -1.95 19.29
CA CYS A 746 -0.06 -1.09 20.18
C CYS A 746 -1.56 -1.10 19.84
N VAL A 747 -1.92 -0.98 18.55
CA VAL A 747 -3.31 -1.05 18.07
C VAL A 747 -3.92 -2.42 18.35
N ALA A 748 -3.21 -3.51 18.03
CA ALA A 748 -3.69 -4.86 18.28
C ALA A 748 -3.93 -5.12 19.78
N LEU A 749 -3.04 -4.64 20.65
CA LEU A 749 -3.20 -4.76 22.11
C LEU A 749 -4.39 -3.94 22.64
N THR A 750 -4.62 -2.72 22.16
CA THR A 750 -5.79 -1.93 22.57
C THR A 750 -7.10 -2.57 22.10
N VAL A 751 -7.15 -3.03 20.85
CA VAL A 751 -8.33 -3.71 20.29
C VAL A 751 -8.62 -4.99 21.05
N VAL A 752 -7.62 -5.84 21.31
CA VAL A 752 -7.80 -7.08 22.06
C VAL A 752 -8.23 -6.81 23.50
N THR A 753 -7.67 -5.81 24.16
CA THR A 753 -8.07 -5.49 25.54
C THR A 753 -9.48 -4.91 25.61
N ALA A 754 -9.89 -4.10 24.63
CA ALA A 754 -11.27 -3.61 24.50
C ALA A 754 -12.24 -4.78 24.24
N LEU A 755 -11.88 -5.69 23.33
CA LEU A 755 -12.70 -6.87 23.02
C LEU A 755 -12.80 -7.83 24.21
N GLN A 756 -11.70 -8.04 24.96
CA GLN A 756 -11.73 -8.82 26.20
C GLN A 756 -12.63 -8.18 27.25
N LYS A 757 -12.59 -6.84 27.41
CA LYS A 757 -13.48 -6.12 28.31
C LYS A 757 -14.94 -6.26 27.92
N LEU A 758 -15.24 -6.22 26.62
CA LEU A 758 -16.59 -6.45 26.11
C LEU A 758 -17.06 -7.89 26.38
N LEU A 759 -16.20 -8.88 26.16
CA LEU A 759 -16.50 -10.29 26.46
C LEU A 759 -16.70 -10.54 27.96
N ASP A 760 -15.91 -9.89 28.82
CA ASP A 760 -16.07 -9.96 30.27
C ASP A 760 -17.41 -9.32 30.71
N LEU A 761 -17.83 -8.22 30.09
CA LEU A 761 -19.13 -7.61 30.34
C LEU A 761 -20.27 -8.55 29.92
N LEU A 762 -20.19 -9.15 28.74
CA LEU A 762 -21.16 -10.14 28.26
C LEU A 762 -21.20 -11.38 29.15
N ALA A 763 -20.04 -11.87 29.63
CA ALA A 763 -19.93 -12.99 30.55
C ALA A 763 -20.75 -12.77 31.83
N THR A 764 -20.73 -11.56 32.37
CA THR A 764 -21.52 -11.22 33.57
C THR A 764 -23.04 -11.27 33.33
N VAL A 765 -23.49 -11.13 32.09
CA VAL A 765 -24.91 -11.17 31.71
C VAL A 765 -25.39 -12.60 31.39
N LEU A 766 -24.54 -13.46 30.82
CA LEU A 766 -24.91 -14.81 30.36
C LEU A 766 -24.85 -15.92 31.45
N GLY A 767 -24.52 -15.59 32.70
CA GLY A 767 -24.42 -16.55 33.81
C GLY A 767 -23.23 -17.52 33.72
N ALA A 768 -23.17 -18.52 34.61
CA ALA A 768 -21.97 -19.36 34.84
C ALA A 768 -21.47 -20.15 33.61
N ARG A 769 -22.38 -20.57 32.71
CA ARG A 769 -22.01 -21.24 31.44
C ARG A 769 -21.46 -20.24 30.42
N GLY A 770 -22.05 -19.05 30.32
CA GLY A 770 -21.57 -17.97 29.48
C GLY A 770 -20.18 -17.48 29.86
N GLU A 771 -19.90 -17.38 31.17
CA GLU A 771 -18.59 -16.97 31.68
C GLU A 771 -17.46 -17.90 31.21
N THR A 772 -17.69 -19.21 31.25
CA THR A 772 -16.69 -20.19 30.77
C THR A 772 -16.47 -20.06 29.27
N VAL A 773 -17.53 -19.87 28.48
CA VAL A 773 -17.45 -19.69 27.02
C VAL A 773 -16.73 -18.40 26.65
N CYS A 774 -17.12 -17.27 27.26
CA CYS A 774 -16.49 -15.97 27.02
C CYS A 774 -14.99 -15.98 27.40
N ARG A 775 -14.62 -16.70 28.47
CA ARG A 775 -13.20 -16.83 28.87
C ARG A 775 -12.38 -17.68 27.90
N LEU A 776 -12.96 -18.76 27.37
CA LEU A 776 -12.33 -19.56 26.32
C LEU A 776 -12.18 -18.76 25.03
N LEU A 777 -13.24 -18.04 24.61
CA LEU A 777 -13.23 -17.18 23.42
C LEU A 777 -12.22 -16.04 23.57
N GLY A 778 -12.16 -15.39 24.72
CA GLY A 778 -11.18 -14.34 25.01
C GLY A 778 -9.74 -14.85 24.99
N SER A 779 -9.51 -16.10 25.43
CA SER A 779 -8.20 -16.75 25.31
C SER A 779 -7.87 -17.06 23.86
N PHE A 780 -8.83 -17.56 23.07
CA PHE A 780 -8.66 -17.82 21.64
C PHE A 780 -8.30 -16.54 20.87
N ILE A 781 -9.07 -15.47 21.04
CA ILE A 781 -8.81 -14.15 20.43
C ILE A 781 -7.42 -13.66 20.80
N LYS A 782 -7.03 -13.75 22.07
CA LYS A 782 -5.70 -13.33 22.52
C LYS A 782 -4.59 -14.07 21.77
N TYR A 783 -4.66 -15.40 21.68
CA TYR A 783 -3.62 -16.18 21.00
C TYR A 783 -3.64 -15.97 19.48
N ALA A 784 -4.83 -15.88 18.87
CA ALA A 784 -4.99 -15.56 17.45
C ALA A 784 -4.36 -14.21 17.11
N THR A 785 -4.60 -13.16 17.90
CA THR A 785 -3.97 -11.86 17.69
C THR A 785 -2.47 -11.89 17.94
N ILE A 786 -1.96 -12.66 18.90
CA ILE A 786 -0.50 -12.82 19.08
C ILE A 786 0.14 -13.44 17.84
N ILE A 787 -0.46 -14.50 17.29
CA ILE A 787 0.03 -15.12 16.05
C ILE A 787 -0.04 -14.13 14.89
N GLY A 788 -1.14 -13.40 14.75
CA GLY A 788 -1.30 -12.36 13.72
C GLY A 788 -0.28 -11.21 13.86
N MET A 789 0.01 -10.76 15.09
CA MET A 789 1.04 -9.75 15.37
C MET A 789 2.43 -10.24 14.94
N VAL A 790 2.80 -11.46 15.31
CA VAL A 790 4.07 -12.05 14.91
C VAL A 790 4.12 -12.17 13.39
N TYR A 791 3.09 -12.73 12.75
CA TYR A 791 3.02 -12.89 11.31
C TYR A 791 3.18 -11.56 10.56
N TYR A 792 2.42 -10.53 10.93
CA TYR A 792 2.50 -9.21 10.30
C TYR A 792 3.86 -8.54 10.53
N SER A 793 4.43 -8.71 11.74
CA SER A 793 5.77 -8.16 12.03
C SER A 793 6.86 -8.83 11.19
N LEU A 794 6.78 -10.15 10.96
CA LEU A 794 7.71 -10.85 10.07
C LEU A 794 7.58 -10.36 8.62
N ALA A 795 6.36 -10.08 8.15
CA ALA A 795 6.14 -9.54 6.81
C ALA A 795 6.82 -8.18 6.61
N LEU A 796 6.67 -7.28 7.59
CA LEU A 796 7.28 -5.95 7.58
C LEU A 796 8.82 -6.00 7.61
N VAL A 797 9.38 -7.01 8.30
CA VAL A 797 10.83 -7.22 8.40
C VAL A 797 11.42 -7.91 7.14
N GLY A 798 10.61 -8.17 6.12
CA GLY A 798 11.05 -8.74 4.84
C GLY A 798 11.12 -10.27 4.81
N VAL A 799 10.53 -10.96 5.80
CA VAL A 799 10.42 -12.43 5.75
C VAL A 799 9.30 -12.83 4.79
N ASP A 800 9.55 -13.82 3.92
CA ASP A 800 8.49 -14.38 3.07
C ASP A 800 7.41 -15.09 3.91
N THR A 801 6.35 -14.35 4.19
CA THR A 801 5.19 -14.84 4.93
C THR A 801 4.32 -15.79 4.12
N THR A 802 4.51 -15.89 2.80
CA THR A 802 3.78 -16.83 1.93
C THR A 802 4.15 -18.26 2.28
N THR A 803 5.45 -18.54 2.42
CA THR A 803 5.98 -19.84 2.86
C THR A 803 5.52 -20.20 4.27
N LEU A 804 5.51 -19.23 5.19
CA LEU A 804 5.00 -19.44 6.55
C LEU A 804 3.51 -19.76 6.56
N LEU A 805 2.70 -19.03 5.78
CA LEU A 805 1.26 -19.27 5.67
C LEU A 805 0.96 -20.65 5.04
N ALA A 806 1.73 -21.06 4.05
CA ALA A 806 1.63 -22.40 3.45
C ALA A 806 1.85 -23.51 4.51
N SER A 807 2.85 -23.33 5.39
CA SER A 807 3.12 -24.27 6.49
C SER A 807 2.01 -24.26 7.57
N ALA A 808 1.47 -23.07 7.89
CA ALA A 808 0.35 -22.92 8.81
C ALA A 808 -0.95 -23.55 8.27
N GLY A 809 -1.09 -23.66 6.95
CA GLY A 809 -2.16 -24.38 6.28
C GLY A 809 -2.24 -25.86 6.70
N ILE A 810 -1.10 -26.54 6.82
CA ILE A 810 -1.03 -27.95 7.25
C ILE A 810 -1.54 -28.09 8.70
N LEU A 811 -1.12 -27.20 9.60
CA LEU A 811 -1.59 -27.20 10.99
C LEU A 811 -3.10 -26.93 11.07
N SER A 812 -3.62 -26.03 10.22
CA SER A 812 -5.04 -25.71 10.13
C SER A 812 -5.88 -26.92 9.69
N ILE A 813 -5.37 -27.74 8.77
CA ILE A 813 -6.00 -29.00 8.37
C ILE A 813 -6.09 -29.97 9.55
N ALA A 814 -5.03 -30.11 10.35
CA ALA A 814 -5.03 -30.98 11.53
C ALA A 814 -6.07 -30.53 12.57
N ILE A 815 -6.16 -29.23 12.85
CA ILE A 815 -7.19 -28.66 13.75
C ILE A 815 -8.60 -28.91 13.19
N SER A 816 -8.79 -28.75 11.87
CA SER A 816 -10.09 -28.97 11.21
C SER A 816 -10.55 -30.42 11.32
N PHE A 817 -9.64 -31.39 11.15
CA PHE A 817 -9.96 -32.79 11.38
C PHE A 817 -10.32 -33.09 12.84
N GLY A 818 -9.63 -32.48 13.80
CA GLY A 818 -9.95 -32.61 15.23
C GLY A 818 -11.31 -32.01 15.62
N ALA A 819 -11.74 -30.94 14.94
CA ALA A 819 -13.02 -30.29 15.16
C ALA A 819 -14.18 -30.88 14.35
N LYS A 820 -13.91 -31.78 13.39
CA LYS A 820 -14.90 -32.31 12.44
C LYS A 820 -16.17 -32.85 13.12
N GLU A 821 -16.03 -33.67 14.15
CA GLU A 821 -17.19 -34.25 14.87
C GLU A 821 -18.01 -33.18 15.60
N LEU A 822 -17.34 -32.17 16.18
CA LEU A 822 -18.03 -31.07 16.85
C LEU A 822 -18.86 -30.25 15.86
N VAL A 823 -18.30 -29.94 14.70
CA VAL A 823 -19.01 -29.20 13.64
C VAL A 823 -20.21 -30.01 13.13
N SER A 824 -20.01 -31.31 12.91
CA SER A 824 -21.08 -32.23 12.51
C SER A 824 -22.22 -32.23 13.54
N ASP A 825 -21.90 -32.34 14.83
CA ASP A 825 -22.90 -32.27 15.92
C ASP A 825 -23.70 -30.96 15.92
N ILE A 826 -23.03 -29.82 15.70
CA ILE A 826 -23.68 -28.50 15.69
C ILE A 826 -24.62 -28.38 14.49
N LEU A 827 -24.16 -28.76 13.29
CA LEU A 827 -24.98 -28.70 12.07
C LEU A 827 -26.17 -29.65 12.16
N SER A 828 -25.98 -30.89 12.62
CA SER A 828 -27.09 -31.83 12.84
C SER A 828 -28.08 -31.29 13.87
N GLY A 829 -27.62 -30.66 14.95
CA GLY A 829 -28.48 -30.00 15.93
C GLY A 829 -29.31 -28.87 15.32
N LEU A 830 -28.68 -28.06 14.47
CA LEU A 830 -29.34 -26.98 13.75
C LEU A 830 -30.44 -27.54 12.82
N PHE A 831 -30.13 -28.56 12.03
CA PHE A 831 -31.12 -29.21 11.14
C PHE A 831 -32.29 -29.82 11.91
N ILE A 832 -32.05 -30.49 13.05
CA ILE A 832 -33.12 -31.02 13.90
C ILE A 832 -34.09 -29.90 14.33
N ILE A 833 -33.56 -28.73 14.72
CA ILE A 833 -34.38 -27.59 15.14
C ILE A 833 -35.11 -26.95 13.95
N PHE A 834 -34.43 -26.77 12.81
CA PHE A 834 -34.98 -26.10 11.63
C PHE A 834 -36.02 -26.95 10.89
N GLU A 835 -35.73 -28.23 10.65
CA GLU A 835 -36.65 -29.16 9.97
C GLU A 835 -37.78 -29.60 10.91
N GLY A 836 -37.53 -29.62 12.22
CA GLY A 836 -38.54 -29.88 13.23
C GLY A 836 -39.11 -31.30 13.18
N GLU A 837 -38.30 -32.29 12.77
CA GLU A 837 -38.70 -33.71 12.68
C GLU A 837 -39.21 -34.28 14.02
N PHE A 838 -38.68 -33.78 15.12
CA PHE A 838 -39.21 -33.96 16.47
C PHE A 838 -38.90 -32.75 17.33
N ARG A 839 -39.70 -32.53 18.37
CA ARG A 839 -39.60 -31.38 19.28
C ARG A 839 -39.42 -31.82 20.73
N VAL A 840 -39.02 -30.88 21.57
CA VAL A 840 -39.02 -31.09 23.04
C VAL A 840 -40.44 -31.45 23.48
N GLY A 841 -40.59 -32.58 24.17
CA GLY A 841 -41.88 -33.16 24.56
C GLY A 841 -42.36 -34.32 23.68
N ASP A 842 -41.76 -34.54 22.51
CA ASP A 842 -42.11 -35.69 21.66
C ASP A 842 -41.54 -36.99 22.23
N THR A 843 -42.30 -38.09 22.09
CA THR A 843 -41.78 -39.43 22.37
C THR A 843 -41.17 -40.00 21.09
N ILE A 844 -39.87 -40.21 21.13
CA ILE A 844 -39.10 -40.70 19.99
C ILE A 844 -38.43 -42.04 20.31
N LYS A 845 -38.18 -42.81 19.25
CA LYS A 845 -37.28 -43.96 19.30
C LYS A 845 -36.06 -43.69 18.42
N VAL A 846 -34.88 -43.75 19.02
CA VAL A 846 -33.58 -43.56 18.34
C VAL A 846 -32.73 -44.80 18.61
N GLY A 847 -32.49 -45.61 17.59
CA GLY A 847 -31.93 -46.96 17.75
C GLY A 847 -32.82 -47.82 18.65
N ASP A 848 -32.23 -48.40 19.70
CA ASP A 848 -32.96 -49.22 20.68
C ASP A 848 -33.58 -48.40 21.83
N TRP A 849 -33.30 -47.10 21.89
CA TRP A 849 -33.74 -46.25 22.99
C TRP A 849 -35.06 -45.56 22.67
N ARG A 850 -36.05 -45.71 23.54
CA ARG A 850 -37.37 -45.06 23.44
C ARG A 850 -37.59 -44.16 24.65
N GLY A 851 -37.92 -42.90 24.41
CA GLY A 851 -38.18 -41.94 25.48
C GLY A 851 -38.67 -40.58 24.99
N THR A 852 -38.94 -39.68 25.93
CA THR A 852 -39.43 -38.32 25.66
C THR A 852 -38.25 -37.36 25.54
N VAL A 853 -38.25 -36.48 24.55
CA VAL A 853 -37.20 -35.47 24.36
C VAL A 853 -37.32 -34.40 25.43
N VAL A 854 -36.27 -34.21 26.23
CA VAL A 854 -36.24 -33.23 27.34
C VAL A 854 -35.57 -31.93 26.93
N GLU A 855 -34.47 -32.01 26.19
CA GLU A 855 -33.68 -30.84 25.79
C GLU A 855 -32.99 -31.14 24.45
N ILE A 856 -33.14 -30.23 23.49
CA ILE A 856 -32.34 -30.21 22.26
C ILE A 856 -31.28 -29.14 22.45
N GLY A 857 -30.05 -29.55 22.79
CA GLY A 857 -28.92 -28.65 22.92
C GLY A 857 -28.20 -28.46 21.58
N VAL A 858 -27.29 -27.48 21.53
CA VAL A 858 -26.52 -27.14 20.32
C VAL A 858 -25.71 -28.33 19.80
N ARG A 859 -25.15 -29.17 20.69
CA ARG A 859 -24.33 -30.36 20.33
C ARG A 859 -25.03 -31.69 20.59
N THR A 860 -25.92 -31.73 21.58
CA THR A 860 -26.47 -33.00 22.10
C THR A 860 -27.96 -32.88 22.38
N THR A 861 -28.70 -33.95 22.11
CA THR A 861 -30.11 -34.09 22.48
C THR A 861 -30.24 -35.03 23.67
N LYS A 862 -31.10 -34.69 24.62
CA LYS A 862 -31.38 -35.47 25.81
C LYS A 862 -32.76 -36.11 25.71
N VAL A 863 -32.80 -37.42 25.89
CA VAL A 863 -34.04 -38.22 25.88
C VAL A 863 -34.21 -38.86 27.26
N GLU A 864 -35.42 -38.85 27.80
CA GLU A 864 -35.79 -39.46 29.08
C GLU A 864 -36.65 -40.71 28.86
N ASP A 865 -36.23 -41.86 29.39
CA ASP A 865 -37.00 -43.10 29.29
C ASP A 865 -38.17 -43.17 30.29
N GLY A 866 -39.02 -44.20 30.17
CA GLY A 866 -40.12 -44.45 31.11
C GLY A 866 -39.68 -44.73 32.55
N SER A 867 -38.38 -44.93 32.81
CA SER A 867 -37.78 -45.13 34.14
C SER A 867 -37.12 -43.86 34.70
N ARG A 868 -37.26 -42.71 34.00
CA ARG A 868 -36.64 -41.41 34.32
C ARG A 868 -35.11 -41.37 34.19
N ASN A 869 -34.51 -42.26 33.40
CA ASN A 869 -33.10 -42.13 33.05
C ASN A 869 -32.94 -41.11 31.93
N ILE A 870 -31.87 -40.31 31.93
CA ILE A 870 -31.56 -39.36 30.86
C ILE A 870 -30.42 -39.90 30.00
N LYS A 871 -30.70 -40.15 28.72
CA LYS A 871 -29.70 -40.47 27.71
C LYS A 871 -29.30 -39.20 26.97
N VAL A 872 -28.00 -38.89 26.98
CA VAL A 872 -27.41 -37.80 26.19
C VAL A 872 -26.85 -38.41 24.90
N ILE A 873 -27.33 -37.92 23.76
CA ILE A 873 -26.94 -38.40 22.43
C ILE A 873 -26.34 -37.21 21.67
N ARG A 874 -25.21 -37.42 20.99
CA ARG A 874 -24.65 -36.41 20.08
C ARG A 874 -25.60 -36.22 18.91
N ASN A 875 -25.83 -34.98 18.50
CA ASN A 875 -26.81 -34.71 17.45
C ASN A 875 -26.44 -35.39 16.11
N SER A 876 -25.15 -35.54 15.78
CA SER A 876 -24.74 -36.23 14.55
C SER A 876 -24.90 -37.75 14.60
N ASP A 877 -25.04 -38.34 15.79
CA ASP A 877 -25.31 -39.78 15.97
C ASP A 877 -26.82 -40.09 15.87
N ILE A 878 -27.69 -39.08 15.81
CA ILE A 878 -29.14 -39.25 15.75
C ILE A 878 -29.53 -39.59 14.30
N SER A 879 -29.65 -40.87 14.02
CA SER A 879 -30.09 -41.41 12.74
C SER A 879 -31.31 -42.32 12.92
N ASN A 880 -32.15 -42.44 11.88
CA ASN A 880 -33.33 -43.32 11.87
C ASN A 880 -34.31 -43.07 13.04
N VAL A 881 -34.65 -41.81 13.30
CA VAL A 881 -35.58 -41.45 14.38
C VAL A 881 -37.00 -41.80 13.99
N VAL A 882 -37.70 -42.52 14.87
CA VAL A 882 -39.14 -42.74 14.76
C VAL A 882 -39.84 -41.81 15.75
N ASN A 883 -40.53 -40.80 15.25
CA ASN A 883 -41.39 -39.93 16.07
C ASN A 883 -42.74 -40.64 16.28
N MET A 884 -43.06 -40.94 17.55
CA MET A 884 -44.27 -41.68 17.91
C MET A 884 -45.42 -40.75 18.36
N THR A 885 -45.20 -39.44 18.46
CA THR A 885 -46.20 -38.47 18.93
C THR A 885 -46.75 -37.55 17.85
N LYS A 886 -46.12 -37.54 16.66
CA LYS A 886 -46.55 -36.71 15.52
C LYS A 886 -47.93 -37.11 14.96
N GLU A 887 -48.25 -38.41 15.04
CA GLU A 887 -49.53 -38.99 14.62
C GLU A 887 -50.18 -39.73 15.79
N VAL A 888 -51.48 -40.04 15.66
CA VAL A 888 -52.19 -40.83 16.67
C VAL A 888 -51.74 -42.29 16.68
N SER A 889 -51.69 -42.87 17.88
CA SER A 889 -51.23 -44.23 18.10
C SER A 889 -52.38 -45.21 18.28
N TYR A 890 -52.13 -46.49 18.00
CA TYR A 890 -53.11 -47.55 18.20
C TYR A 890 -52.77 -48.39 19.43
N ALA A 891 -53.73 -48.55 20.33
CA ALA A 891 -53.76 -49.61 21.32
C ALA A 891 -54.55 -50.78 20.75
N SER A 892 -54.00 -52.00 20.80
CA SER A 892 -54.61 -53.21 20.22
C SER A 892 -54.88 -54.25 21.29
N CYS A 893 -56.06 -54.85 21.24
CA CYS A 893 -56.44 -56.04 22.00
C CYS A 893 -56.60 -57.19 21.02
N ASP A 894 -55.75 -58.21 21.18
CA ASP A 894 -55.86 -59.47 20.44
C ASP A 894 -56.41 -60.53 21.39
N VAL A 895 -57.54 -61.12 21.03
CA VAL A 895 -58.21 -62.14 21.85
C VAL A 895 -58.61 -63.33 21.00
N GLY A 896 -58.30 -64.53 21.48
CA GLY A 896 -58.73 -65.78 20.86
C GLY A 896 -60.16 -66.14 21.23
N ILE A 897 -60.97 -66.54 20.24
CA ILE A 897 -62.25 -67.24 20.43
C ILE A 897 -62.11 -68.71 20.03
N GLU A 898 -62.95 -69.59 20.58
CA GLU A 898 -62.98 -71.01 20.21
C GLU A 898 -63.38 -71.22 18.74
N TYR A 899 -62.83 -72.25 18.08
CA TYR A 899 -63.19 -72.59 16.69
C TYR A 899 -64.67 -72.96 16.51
N GLY A 900 -65.32 -73.46 17.56
CA GLY A 900 -66.75 -73.78 17.54
C GLY A 900 -67.66 -72.57 17.72
N GLU A 901 -67.13 -71.42 18.13
CA GLU A 901 -67.91 -70.21 18.35
C GLU A 901 -68.29 -69.57 16.99
N SER A 902 -69.55 -69.18 16.82
CA SER A 902 -69.98 -68.49 15.59
C SER A 902 -69.38 -67.08 15.54
N LEU A 903 -68.56 -66.84 14.52
CA LEU A 903 -67.95 -65.54 14.28
C LEU A 903 -69.02 -64.46 14.08
N GLU A 904 -70.09 -64.76 13.35
CA GLU A 904 -71.20 -63.83 13.10
C GLU A 904 -71.90 -63.42 14.40
N ARG A 905 -71.99 -64.33 15.38
CA ARG A 905 -72.53 -64.02 16.71
C ARG A 905 -71.60 -63.06 17.46
N VAL A 906 -70.31 -63.33 17.49
CA VAL A 906 -69.30 -62.49 18.16
C VAL A 906 -69.26 -61.09 17.53
N GLU A 907 -69.29 -61.00 16.20
CA GLU A 907 -69.29 -59.73 15.46
C GLU A 907 -70.54 -58.89 15.75
N ASN A 908 -71.72 -59.51 15.83
CA ASN A 908 -72.96 -58.80 16.20
C ASN A 908 -72.92 -58.27 17.64
N ILE A 909 -72.33 -59.03 18.58
CA ILE A 909 -72.16 -58.59 19.98
C ILE A 909 -71.17 -57.43 20.05
N LEU A 910 -70.04 -57.53 19.35
CA LEU A 910 -69.04 -56.47 19.27
C LEU A 910 -69.64 -55.20 18.64
N ALA A 911 -70.39 -55.31 17.53
CA ALA A 911 -71.04 -54.18 16.89
C ALA A 911 -71.98 -53.42 17.83
N LYS A 912 -72.64 -54.13 18.75
CA LYS A 912 -73.54 -53.53 19.75
C LYS A 912 -72.81 -52.92 20.95
N GLU A 913 -71.73 -53.54 21.42
CA GLU A 913 -71.10 -53.19 22.71
C GLU A 913 -69.84 -52.31 22.59
N LEU A 914 -69.13 -52.31 21.45
CA LEU A 914 -67.97 -51.43 21.25
C LEU A 914 -68.29 -49.92 21.43
N PRO A 915 -69.46 -49.39 21.00
CA PRO A 915 -69.85 -48.01 21.31
C PRO A 915 -70.03 -47.74 22.81
N ASN A 916 -70.43 -48.75 23.59
CA ASN A 916 -70.56 -48.64 25.04
C ASN A 916 -69.20 -48.70 25.74
N ILE A 917 -68.27 -49.51 25.22
CA ILE A 917 -66.88 -49.57 25.69
C ILE A 917 -66.19 -48.23 25.46
N ARG A 918 -66.40 -47.58 24.29
CA ARG A 918 -65.89 -46.23 24.01
C ARG A 918 -66.24 -45.24 25.12
N LYS A 919 -67.48 -45.23 25.59
CA LYS A 919 -67.94 -44.31 26.65
C LYS A 919 -67.27 -44.56 28.01
N ARG A 920 -66.76 -45.76 28.25
CA ARG A 920 -66.06 -46.14 29.49
C ARG A 920 -64.54 -45.90 29.42
N LEU A 921 -64.00 -45.63 28.24
CA LEU A 921 -62.58 -45.38 27.99
C LEU A 921 -62.34 -43.91 27.62
N PRO A 922 -62.22 -42.99 28.61
CA PRO A 922 -62.19 -41.54 28.37
C PRO A 922 -60.95 -41.04 27.62
N LYS A 923 -59.87 -41.84 27.54
CA LYS A 923 -58.62 -41.51 26.83
C LYS A 923 -58.60 -41.97 25.36
N THR A 924 -59.75 -42.38 24.84
CA THR A 924 -59.93 -42.80 23.45
C THR A 924 -60.14 -41.59 22.56
N ILE A 925 -59.32 -41.44 21.51
CA ILE A 925 -59.54 -40.45 20.45
C ILE A 925 -60.61 -40.98 19.50
N ASP A 926 -60.42 -42.19 18.99
CA ASP A 926 -61.37 -42.86 18.10
C ASP A 926 -61.33 -44.39 18.22
N GLY A 927 -62.39 -45.07 17.78
CA GLY A 927 -62.63 -46.50 18.04
C GLY A 927 -63.39 -46.76 19.36
N PRO A 928 -63.46 -48.00 19.88
CA PRO A 928 -62.79 -49.21 19.39
C PRO A 928 -63.33 -49.73 18.06
N PHE A 929 -62.42 -50.20 17.19
CA PHE A 929 -62.71 -50.80 15.89
C PHE A 929 -62.35 -52.28 15.89
N TYR A 930 -63.30 -53.12 15.54
CA TYR A 930 -63.02 -54.51 15.20
C TYR A 930 -62.30 -54.58 13.84
N LYS A 931 -61.17 -55.28 13.79
CA LYS A 931 -60.32 -55.42 12.59
C LYS A 931 -60.43 -56.78 11.91
N GLY A 932 -61.35 -57.63 12.36
CA GLY A 932 -61.52 -58.98 11.83
C GLY A 932 -60.69 -60.03 12.56
N VAL A 933 -60.69 -61.23 11.99
CA VAL A 933 -59.81 -62.34 12.35
C VAL A 933 -58.40 -62.03 11.82
N VAL A 934 -57.42 -61.98 12.71
CA VAL A 934 -56.01 -61.71 12.37
C VAL A 934 -55.21 -63.00 12.22
N GLU A 935 -55.59 -64.05 12.94
CA GLU A 935 -54.89 -65.32 12.92
C GLU A 935 -55.84 -66.49 13.22
N LEU A 936 -55.67 -67.60 12.51
CA LEU A 936 -56.27 -68.91 12.84
C LEU A 936 -55.19 -69.75 13.52
N GLY A 937 -55.07 -69.59 14.84
CA GLY A 937 -54.04 -70.25 15.63
C GLY A 937 -54.38 -71.70 15.94
N ASP A 938 -53.43 -72.46 16.51
CA ASP A 938 -53.58 -73.91 16.75
C ASP A 938 -54.83 -74.28 17.58
N ASN A 939 -55.26 -73.39 18.48
CA ASN A 939 -56.34 -73.64 19.43
C ASN A 939 -57.43 -72.55 19.43
N SER A 940 -57.28 -71.49 18.64
CA SER A 940 -58.16 -70.32 18.70
C SER A 940 -58.21 -69.55 17.39
N VAL A 941 -59.35 -68.93 17.12
CA VAL A 941 -59.50 -67.89 16.11
C VAL A 941 -59.21 -66.54 16.78
N THR A 942 -58.08 -65.90 16.47
CA THR A 942 -57.68 -64.63 17.09
C THR A 942 -58.31 -63.46 16.37
N ILE A 943 -59.10 -62.69 17.09
CA ILE A 943 -59.67 -61.43 16.61
C ILE A 943 -58.92 -60.23 17.19
N ARG A 944 -58.87 -59.14 16.41
CA ARG A 944 -58.21 -57.89 16.83
C ARG A 944 -59.18 -56.74 16.95
N ILE A 945 -59.06 -56.00 18.05
CA ILE A 945 -59.80 -54.78 18.31
C ILE A 945 -58.79 -53.67 18.57
N VAL A 946 -58.88 -52.56 17.84
CA VAL A 946 -57.94 -51.43 17.98
C VAL A 946 -58.64 -50.15 18.40
N VAL A 947 -57.96 -49.33 19.18
CA VAL A 947 -58.41 -48.02 19.65
C VAL A 947 -57.33 -46.99 19.33
N GLN A 948 -57.72 -45.84 18.77
CA GLN A 948 -56.83 -44.71 18.57
C GLN A 948 -56.69 -43.89 19.86
N CYS A 949 -55.47 -43.52 20.20
CA CYS A 949 -55.11 -42.80 21.41
C CYS A 949 -53.82 -42.00 21.25
N ASN A 950 -53.54 -41.14 22.22
CA ASN A 950 -52.23 -40.49 22.30
C ASN A 950 -51.16 -41.51 22.72
N GLU A 951 -49.94 -41.40 22.19
CA GLU A 951 -48.85 -42.36 22.49
C GLU A 951 -48.56 -42.50 23.99
N GLY A 952 -48.67 -41.40 24.76
CA GLY A 952 -48.47 -41.42 26.21
C GLY A 952 -49.49 -42.25 26.98
N ASP A 953 -50.69 -42.45 26.41
CA ASP A 953 -51.78 -43.22 27.02
C ASP A 953 -51.90 -44.64 26.47
N ARG A 954 -51.19 -44.97 25.38
CA ARG A 954 -51.30 -46.23 24.64
C ARG A 954 -51.22 -47.47 25.52
N ALA A 955 -50.18 -47.58 26.34
CA ALA A 955 -49.96 -48.73 27.21
C ALA A 955 -51.04 -48.88 28.29
N GLN A 956 -51.57 -47.76 28.79
CA GLN A 956 -52.67 -47.79 29.76
C GLN A 956 -53.98 -48.21 29.08
N LEU A 957 -54.27 -47.63 27.91
CA LEU A 957 -55.49 -47.91 27.17
C LEU A 957 -55.54 -49.33 26.63
N GLU A 958 -54.40 -49.91 26.26
CA GLU A 958 -54.28 -51.33 25.89
C GLU A 958 -54.71 -52.25 27.04
N ARG A 959 -54.25 -51.96 28.27
CA ARG A 959 -54.66 -52.71 29.47
C ARG A 959 -56.15 -52.54 29.77
N ASP A 960 -56.66 -51.33 29.65
CA ASP A 960 -58.06 -51.03 29.90
C ASP A 960 -58.97 -51.69 28.84
N LEU A 961 -58.55 -51.70 27.57
CA LEU A 961 -59.24 -52.37 26.47
C LEU A 961 -59.25 -53.89 26.65
N ASN A 962 -58.10 -54.51 26.96
CA ASN A 962 -58.01 -55.94 27.25
C ASN A 962 -58.97 -56.35 28.38
N ARG A 963 -59.06 -55.53 29.43
CA ARG A 963 -59.99 -55.76 30.54
C ARG A 963 -61.45 -55.68 30.10
N GLU A 964 -61.83 -54.64 29.35
CA GLU A 964 -63.21 -54.46 28.89
C GLU A 964 -63.64 -55.58 27.93
N ILE A 965 -62.76 -56.03 27.04
CA ILE A 965 -63.04 -57.15 26.13
C ILE A 965 -63.18 -58.47 26.89
N LYS A 966 -62.33 -58.71 27.90
CA LYS A 966 -62.48 -59.90 28.76
C LYS A 966 -63.82 -59.92 29.49
N LEU A 967 -64.22 -58.81 30.10
CA LEU A 967 -65.51 -58.69 30.79
C LEU A 967 -66.70 -58.82 29.83
N LEU A 968 -66.55 -58.33 28.59
CA LEU A 968 -67.56 -58.49 27.54
C LEU A 968 -67.75 -59.97 27.18
N PHE A 969 -66.65 -60.70 26.98
CA PHE A 969 -66.71 -62.11 26.58
C PHE A 969 -67.32 -62.97 27.69
N ASP A 970 -66.96 -62.70 28.95
CA ASP A 970 -67.55 -63.37 30.11
C ASP A 970 -69.07 -63.11 30.23
N LYS A 971 -69.52 -61.89 29.89
CA LYS A 971 -70.95 -61.51 29.97
C LYS A 971 -71.81 -62.21 28.91
N TYR A 972 -71.26 -62.47 27.73
CA TYR A 972 -71.99 -63.08 26.61
C TYR A 972 -71.66 -64.57 26.40
N ASP A 973 -70.94 -65.18 27.36
CA ASP A 973 -70.55 -66.59 27.35
C ASP A 973 -69.77 -66.95 26.07
N ILE A 974 -68.81 -66.10 25.70
CA ILE A 974 -67.88 -66.34 24.59
C ILE A 974 -66.63 -66.99 25.19
N GLY A 975 -66.39 -68.25 24.85
CA GLY A 975 -65.24 -69.02 25.33
C GLY A 975 -63.91 -68.46 24.82
N ILE A 976 -63.00 -68.15 25.74
CA ILE A 976 -61.58 -67.92 25.41
C ILE A 976 -60.89 -69.28 25.59
N PRO A 977 -60.41 -69.92 24.51
CA PRO A 977 -59.93 -71.30 24.55
C PRO A 977 -58.69 -71.45 25.42
N PHE A 978 -58.68 -72.51 26.22
CA PHE A 978 -57.43 -73.09 26.71
C PHE A 978 -56.77 -73.91 25.59
N PRO A 979 -55.46 -74.19 25.67
CA PRO A 979 -54.80 -75.09 24.72
C PRO A 979 -55.54 -76.43 24.61
N GLN A 980 -55.98 -76.80 23.41
CA GLN A 980 -56.72 -78.03 23.16
C GLN A 980 -55.72 -79.13 22.79
N VAL A 981 -55.88 -80.33 23.35
CA VAL A 981 -55.07 -81.50 22.98
C VAL A 981 -56.01 -82.61 22.55
N VAL A 982 -55.93 -83.00 21.27
CA VAL A 982 -56.65 -84.16 20.76
C VAL A 982 -55.87 -85.41 21.16
N ILE A 983 -56.44 -86.20 22.07
CA ILE A 983 -55.86 -87.49 22.49
C ILE A 983 -56.40 -88.57 21.54
N ASN A 984 -55.53 -89.09 20.68
CA ASN A 984 -55.81 -90.28 19.89
C ASN A 984 -55.37 -91.53 20.68
N GLU A 985 -56.26 -92.50 20.91
CA GLU A 985 -55.89 -93.77 21.54
C GLU A 985 -54.92 -94.58 20.64
N PRO A 986 -53.83 -95.16 21.18
CA PRO A 986 -52.82 -95.82 20.38
C PRO A 986 -53.31 -97.17 19.83
N THR A 987 -53.39 -97.30 18.51
CA THR A 987 -53.52 -98.60 17.82
C THR A 987 -52.16 -99.33 17.88
N GLU A 988 -52.13 -100.60 18.31
CA GLU A 988 -50.89 -101.40 18.38
C GLU A 988 -50.14 -101.40 17.03
N ARG A 989 -48.99 -100.73 16.97
CA ARG A 989 -48.11 -100.77 15.78
C ARG A 989 -47.49 -102.16 15.68
N ARG A 990 -47.75 -102.89 14.59
CA ARG A 990 -47.07 -104.15 14.28
C ARG A 990 -45.55 -103.92 14.26
N LYS A 991 -44.82 -104.65 15.10
CA LYS A 991 -43.34 -104.64 15.10
C LYS A 991 -42.83 -105.38 13.86
N ALA A 992 -41.86 -104.78 13.17
CA ALA A 992 -41.23 -105.38 12.00
C ALA A 992 -40.60 -106.74 12.35
N THR A 993 -40.80 -107.73 11.50
CA THR A 993 -40.17 -109.06 11.62
C THR A 993 -38.66 -108.96 11.41
N ALA A 994 -37.90 -109.94 11.91
CA ALA A 994 -36.44 -109.95 11.77
C ALA A 994 -35.96 -109.91 10.31
N ALA A 995 -36.78 -110.41 9.37
CA ALA A 995 -36.51 -110.32 7.93
C ALA A 995 -36.66 -108.87 7.42
N GLU A 996 -37.75 -108.19 7.77
CA GLU A 996 -37.98 -106.78 7.44
C GLU A 996 -36.91 -105.87 8.05
N LYS A 997 -36.47 -106.17 9.27
CA LYS A 997 -35.38 -105.44 9.92
C LYS A 997 -34.04 -105.61 9.19
N ARG A 998 -33.69 -106.83 8.78
CA ARG A 998 -32.48 -107.07 7.97
C ARG A 998 -32.57 -106.43 6.60
N SER A 999 -33.73 -106.44 5.95
CA SER A 999 -33.93 -105.74 4.68
C SER A 999 -33.82 -104.23 4.84
N ALA A 1000 -34.34 -103.65 5.92
CA ALA A 1000 -34.22 -102.23 6.23
C ALA A 1000 -32.78 -101.83 6.58
N ASP A 1001 -32.07 -102.65 7.36
CA ASP A 1001 -30.66 -102.40 7.69
C ASP A 1001 -29.79 -102.46 6.42
N LYS A 1002 -30.02 -103.46 5.55
CA LYS A 1002 -29.31 -103.58 4.27
C LYS A 1002 -29.64 -102.45 3.29
N PHE A 1003 -30.89 -101.98 3.27
CA PHE A 1003 -31.30 -100.80 2.51
C PHE A 1003 -30.63 -99.54 3.03
N ASN A 1004 -30.60 -99.33 4.35
CA ASN A 1004 -29.92 -98.18 4.96
C ASN A 1004 -28.40 -98.21 4.71
N GLU A 1005 -27.77 -99.39 4.75
CA GLU A 1005 -26.35 -99.57 4.45
C GLU A 1005 -26.06 -99.25 2.98
N GLN A 1006 -26.91 -99.73 2.04
CA GLN A 1006 -26.84 -99.34 0.62
C GLN A 1006 -27.05 -97.84 0.37
N GLN A 1007 -27.98 -97.20 1.09
CA GLN A 1007 -28.16 -95.74 0.98
C GLN A 1007 -26.99 -94.97 1.57
N LYS A 1008 -26.30 -95.52 2.58
CA LYS A 1008 -25.09 -94.94 3.17
C LYS A 1008 -23.91 -95.01 2.20
N GLU A 1009 -23.66 -96.17 1.60
CA GLU A 1009 -22.64 -96.35 0.56
C GLU A 1009 -22.94 -95.46 -0.67
N ALA A 1010 -24.19 -95.44 -1.15
CA ALA A 1010 -24.60 -94.56 -2.26
C ALA A 1010 -24.54 -93.06 -1.93
N SER A 1011 -24.46 -92.68 -0.65
CA SER A 1011 -24.29 -91.28 -0.24
C SER A 1011 -22.81 -90.86 -0.08
N GLU A 1012 -21.89 -91.81 0.07
CA GLU A 1012 -20.44 -91.56 0.11
C GLU A 1012 -19.89 -91.34 -1.32
N ASP A 1013 -20.38 -92.07 -2.33
CA ASP A 1013 -19.99 -91.90 -3.75
C ASP A 1013 -20.49 -90.58 -4.38
N VAL A 1014 -21.44 -89.86 -3.77
CA VAL A 1014 -21.99 -88.59 -4.31
C VAL A 1014 -21.11 -87.37 -3.98
N PHE A 1015 -20.15 -87.49 -3.05
CA PHE A 1015 -19.26 -86.39 -2.66
C PHE A 1015 -17.80 -86.53 -3.13
N GLU A 1016 -17.40 -87.65 -3.75
CA GLU A 1016 -16.04 -87.85 -4.30
C GLU A 1016 -15.91 -87.54 -5.82
N GLU A 1017 -17.00 -87.30 -6.57
CA GLU A 1017 -16.93 -87.05 -8.04
C GLU A 1017 -16.85 -85.56 -8.48
N GLU A 1018 -16.96 -84.56 -7.59
CA GLU A 1018 -16.84 -83.13 -7.98
C GLU A 1018 -15.52 -82.41 -7.57
N GLU A 1019 -14.59 -83.06 -6.87
CA GLU A 1019 -13.28 -82.45 -6.50
C GLU A 1019 -12.11 -82.74 -7.46
N ASP A 1020 -12.29 -83.45 -8.59
CA ASP A 1020 -11.17 -83.80 -9.51
C ASP A 1020 -11.38 -83.56 -11.03
N LYS A 1021 -12.19 -82.55 -11.42
CA LYS A 1021 -12.17 -82.03 -12.82
C LYS A 1021 -12.26 -80.50 -12.87
N THR A 1022 -11.28 -79.88 -13.54
CA THR A 1022 -11.10 -78.45 -13.88
C THR A 1022 -10.59 -77.53 -12.76
N ARG A 1023 -9.30 -77.58 -12.41
CA ARG A 1023 -8.18 -76.91 -13.15
C ARG A 1023 -8.11 -77.06 -14.67
#